data_AF-A0A9D5FNQ6-F1
#
_entry.id   AF-A0A9D5FNQ6-F1
#
_cell.length_a   1.000
_cell.length_b   1.000
_cell.length_c   1.000
_cell.angle_alpha   90.00
_cell.angle_beta   90.00
_cell.angle_gamma   90.00
#
_symmetry.space_group_name_H-M   'P 1'
#
loop_
_entity.id
_entity.type
_entity.pdbx_description
1 polymer ?
#
loop_
_entity_poly.entity_id
_entity_poly.type
_entity_poly.pdbx_seq_one_letter_code
_entity_poly.pdbx_strand_id
1 'polypeptide(L)'
;MQSEMTGGDIQVGRYRGAVADGFSEPGFLDQLAKTGELVVLPGVQKLSEGRNRNVRLDLDHKAGRLAVAVKAFGEQSSLKDMIAVEHGSKARRTWLAARFLARKEVGTPQPVAFLERWEGSQLAESYYLSVYQDTISSFRDELVWLFRDDPECWKVMSLLQCVAKAIGAMHQAGFRHNDLGNQNILLRRTGDGQWGGVQFIDLNRARFDESGLSLEERARDISRIYLPSDLLRVFKEMYFGDEPPPEEFQEAERYFRRLYRIHSQTRRFRHPIRAIRGRRKEHLAIKYPIEKDMWIWDERSGQPINVMRPKDRNKFYPLSRHLHILGSTAAGLLPVWAEYRTLLKECFRKPVEMNDRIGVAVEPSETTWDRESGLLEGLGRVPVLVRFYANRSSNDHKFRSEIVKQLDRQKHRVSIALVQDRRSVLQPERWDAFVEEVFGLAGDSAESAEICHAINRVKWGIWDFEEHRRLLDGVEKARSKHPGLKLMGPAAIDFEYPSVMAALDNLPAGMRFDSLSHHLYVDRRGAPEEKQGGFSALEKFALARAIARWSGSCGDSLVVSEVNWPIKGTGVYSPVTSPYESPGPRYNDPSVSEDDYADYMLRYLLIALCSGMVDRVFWWRLVARGYGLVDDADAARWRERPAYLMLKMFLENIRDCVFERKPASRPGVEAFMFNHRSGRQLCVIYSTRGDMTVEPPFACSRVTDAFGRAVPVSPSLTLTGRPIYMFG
;
A
#
# COMPACT_ATOMS: atom_id res chain seq x y z
N MET A 1 4.29 21.65 -44.63
CA MET A 1 3.98 21.37 -43.21
C MET A 1 5.05 21.88 -42.24
N GLN A 2 6.35 21.57 -42.42
CA GLN A 2 7.42 22.23 -41.62
C GLN A 2 7.42 23.76 -41.79
N SER A 3 7.08 24.28 -42.98
CA SER A 3 7.02 25.72 -43.27
C SER A 3 5.92 26.49 -42.53
N GLU A 4 4.82 25.85 -42.13
CA GLU A 4 3.73 26.50 -41.37
C GLU A 4 4.03 26.53 -39.86
N MET A 5 4.79 25.55 -39.34
CA MET A 5 5.11 25.48 -37.91
C MET A 5 6.32 26.32 -37.50
N THR A 6 7.18 26.70 -38.44
CA THR A 6 8.35 27.52 -38.14
C THR A 6 7.97 28.97 -37.79
N GLY A 7 6.86 29.50 -38.32
CA GLY A 7 6.82 30.93 -38.67
C GLY A 7 7.91 31.21 -39.73
N GLY A 8 7.87 32.32 -40.47
CA GLY A 8 9.03 32.64 -41.31
C GLY A 8 10.30 32.72 -40.44
N ASP A 9 11.43 32.15 -40.88
CA ASP A 9 12.71 32.45 -40.22
C ASP A 9 12.93 33.97 -40.31
N ILE A 10 13.13 34.63 -39.18
CA ILE A 10 13.39 36.07 -39.09
C ILE A 10 14.80 36.36 -38.57
N GLN A 11 15.30 37.54 -38.92
CA GLN A 11 16.54 38.08 -38.37
C GLN A 11 16.22 38.93 -37.14
N VAL A 12 16.83 38.61 -36.00
CA VAL A 12 16.71 39.34 -34.73
C VAL A 12 18.10 39.78 -34.29
N GLY A 13 18.49 41.00 -34.67
CA GLY A 13 19.87 41.48 -34.49
C GLY A 13 20.88 40.57 -35.19
N ARG A 14 21.78 39.95 -34.43
CA ARG A 14 22.79 38.99 -34.94
C ARG A 14 22.29 37.55 -35.05
N TYR A 15 21.06 37.27 -34.64
CA TYR A 15 20.49 35.93 -34.60
C TYR A 15 19.56 35.69 -35.78
N ARG A 16 19.63 34.48 -36.35
CA ARG A 16 18.57 33.91 -37.19
C ARG A 16 17.70 33.02 -36.32
N GLY A 17 16.39 33.11 -36.47
CA GLY A 17 15.48 32.37 -35.60
C GLY A 17 14.02 32.49 -35.98
N ALA A 18 13.12 32.16 -35.06
CA ALA A 18 11.71 32.49 -35.15
C ALA A 18 11.18 32.93 -33.79
N VAL A 19 10.18 33.80 -33.81
CA VAL A 19 9.51 34.37 -32.65
C VAL A 19 8.01 34.11 -32.80
N ALA A 20 7.33 33.72 -31.73
CA ALA A 20 5.90 33.45 -31.77
C ALA A 20 5.11 34.76 -31.91
N ASP A 21 3.96 34.72 -32.60
CA ASP A 21 3.18 35.89 -33.01
C ASP A 21 2.87 36.90 -31.88
N GLY A 22 2.71 36.41 -30.63
CA GLY A 22 2.45 37.24 -29.45
C GLY A 22 3.65 38.00 -28.87
N PHE A 23 4.85 37.82 -29.44
CA PHE A 23 6.14 38.34 -28.95
C PHE A 23 6.94 39.07 -30.04
N SER A 24 6.33 39.38 -31.18
CA SER A 24 7.01 39.98 -32.33
C SER A 24 7.05 41.51 -32.31
N GLU A 25 6.69 42.17 -31.19
CA GLU A 25 6.74 43.63 -31.11
C GLU A 25 8.19 44.17 -31.11
N PRO A 26 8.46 45.35 -31.72
CA PRO A 26 9.81 45.87 -31.89
C PRO A 26 10.64 45.96 -30.59
N GLY A 27 10.06 46.49 -29.51
CA GLY A 27 10.76 46.63 -28.23
C GLY A 27 11.10 45.29 -27.54
N PHE A 28 10.33 44.23 -27.82
CA PHE A 28 10.65 42.88 -27.34
C PHE A 28 11.75 42.25 -28.21
N LEU A 29 11.68 42.43 -29.54
CA LEU A 29 12.72 41.98 -30.47
C LEU A 29 14.09 42.61 -30.16
N ASP A 30 14.14 43.88 -29.77
CA ASP A 30 15.38 44.57 -29.35
C ASP A 30 16.02 43.94 -28.11
N GLN A 31 15.20 43.44 -27.18
CA GLN A 31 15.69 42.69 -26.02
C GLN A 31 16.15 41.29 -26.42
N LEU A 32 15.42 40.59 -27.30
CA LEU A 32 15.82 39.29 -27.84
C LEU A 32 17.16 39.36 -28.60
N ALA A 33 17.42 40.45 -29.32
CA ALA A 33 18.69 40.67 -30.01
C ALA A 33 19.90 40.70 -29.07
N LYS A 34 19.69 40.98 -27.78
CA LYS A 34 20.71 41.03 -26.72
C LYS A 34 20.79 39.74 -25.89
N THR A 35 20.06 38.67 -26.26
CA THR A 35 19.96 37.43 -25.48
C THR A 35 21.32 36.88 -25.04
N GLY A 36 22.32 36.83 -25.94
CA GLY A 36 23.64 36.30 -25.62
C GLY A 36 24.38 37.06 -24.50
N GLU A 37 24.15 38.37 -24.38
CA GLU A 37 24.68 39.21 -23.31
C GLU A 37 23.89 39.02 -22.02
N LEU A 38 22.55 39.02 -22.12
CA LEU A 38 21.65 38.91 -20.97
C LEU A 38 21.84 37.60 -20.18
N VAL A 39 22.06 36.48 -20.87
CA VAL A 39 22.21 35.16 -20.21
C VAL A 39 23.52 34.97 -19.45
N VAL A 40 24.49 35.87 -19.63
CA VAL A 40 25.78 35.84 -18.93
C VAL A 40 25.94 36.95 -17.89
N LEU A 41 24.96 37.83 -17.75
CA LEU A 41 25.03 38.95 -16.81
C LEU A 41 25.21 38.47 -15.36
N PRO A 42 26.09 39.13 -14.58
CA PRO A 42 26.17 38.91 -13.14
C PRO A 42 24.80 39.17 -12.48
N GLY A 43 24.35 38.24 -11.63
CA GLY A 43 23.07 38.37 -10.92
C GLY A 43 21.85 37.77 -11.62
N VAL A 44 21.97 37.26 -12.86
CA VAL A 44 20.87 36.54 -13.52
C VAL A 44 20.50 35.28 -12.74
N GLN A 45 19.20 35.03 -12.54
CA GLN A 45 18.75 33.84 -11.82
C GLN A 45 19.04 32.58 -12.67
N LYS A 46 19.95 31.75 -12.18
CA LYS A 46 20.31 30.48 -12.81
C LYS A 46 19.37 29.37 -12.34
N LEU A 47 18.72 28.72 -13.28
CA LEU A 47 17.83 27.57 -13.04
C LEU A 47 18.59 26.24 -13.12
N SER A 48 19.63 26.16 -13.97
CA SER A 48 20.56 25.02 -13.99
C SER A 48 21.93 25.41 -14.54
N GLU A 49 22.98 24.77 -14.04
CA GLU A 49 24.36 25.00 -14.46
C GLU A 49 24.98 23.78 -15.15
N GLY A 50 25.77 24.02 -16.19
CA GLY A 50 26.48 23.00 -16.95
C GLY A 50 26.82 23.47 -18.35
N ARG A 51 27.12 22.51 -19.24
CA ARG A 51 27.33 22.81 -20.67
C ARG A 51 26.11 23.47 -21.30
N ASN A 52 24.91 23.01 -20.95
CA ASN A 52 23.69 23.74 -21.25
C ASN A 52 23.30 24.51 -19.99
N ARG A 53 22.92 25.77 -20.14
CA ARG A 53 22.52 26.64 -19.02
C ARG A 53 21.05 26.98 -19.17
N ASN A 54 20.29 26.91 -18.08
CA ASN A 54 18.94 27.45 -18.03
C ASN A 54 18.97 28.69 -17.12
N VAL A 55 18.49 29.81 -17.62
CA VAL A 55 18.39 31.07 -16.86
C VAL A 55 16.99 31.65 -16.97
N ARG A 56 16.56 32.41 -15.96
CA ARG A 56 15.37 33.24 -16.02
C ARG A 56 15.79 34.68 -16.36
N LEU A 57 15.16 35.26 -17.37
CA LEU A 57 15.26 36.68 -17.72
C LEU A 57 13.89 37.32 -17.50
N ASP A 58 13.84 38.51 -16.90
CA ASP A 58 12.60 39.28 -16.83
C ASP A 58 12.67 40.38 -17.90
N LEU A 59 11.92 40.21 -18.98
CA LEU A 59 11.91 41.08 -20.17
C LEU A 59 10.67 41.98 -20.18
N ASP A 60 10.78 43.17 -20.77
CA ASP A 60 9.64 44.08 -20.91
C ASP A 60 8.77 43.66 -22.11
N HIS A 61 7.51 43.33 -21.85
CA HIS A 61 6.49 42.99 -22.85
C HIS A 61 5.35 44.01 -22.80
N LYS A 62 4.55 44.12 -23.88
CA LYS A 62 3.42 45.07 -23.91
C LYS A 62 2.39 44.86 -22.78
N ALA A 63 2.29 43.64 -22.24
CA ALA A 63 1.41 43.30 -21.12
C ALA A 63 2.07 43.49 -19.73
N GLY A 64 3.27 44.08 -19.69
CA GLY A 64 4.07 44.25 -18.48
C GLY A 64 5.34 43.40 -18.49
N ARG A 65 5.95 43.21 -17.32
CA ARG A 65 7.20 42.45 -17.20
C ARG A 65 6.93 40.95 -17.31
N LEU A 66 7.61 40.28 -18.24
CA LEU A 66 7.46 38.87 -18.55
C LEU A 66 8.70 38.08 -18.14
N ALA A 67 8.52 37.08 -17.29
CA ALA A 67 9.57 36.13 -16.96
C ALA A 67 9.73 35.09 -18.11
N VAL A 68 10.94 34.97 -18.64
CA VAL A 68 11.31 34.09 -19.76
C VAL A 68 12.42 33.14 -19.34
N ALA A 69 12.18 31.85 -19.51
CA ALA A 69 13.18 30.81 -19.35
C ALA A 69 14.01 30.70 -20.64
N VAL A 70 15.33 30.87 -20.54
CA VAL A 70 16.26 30.72 -21.66
C VAL A 70 17.13 29.49 -21.46
N LYS A 71 16.98 28.53 -22.36
CA LYS A 71 17.86 27.36 -22.47
C LYS A 71 18.96 27.65 -23.47
N ALA A 72 20.13 28.01 -22.97
CA ALA A 72 21.36 28.21 -23.74
C ALA A 72 22.06 26.86 -23.95
N PHE A 73 22.12 26.38 -25.18
CA PHE A 73 22.84 25.17 -25.53
C PHE A 73 24.32 25.48 -25.74
N GLY A 74 25.20 24.85 -24.96
CA GLY A 74 26.64 25.10 -25.10
C GLY A 74 27.22 24.51 -26.38
N GLU A 75 28.37 25.05 -26.77
CA GLU A 75 29.16 24.71 -27.95
C GLU A 75 29.22 23.21 -28.20
N GLN A 76 29.21 22.83 -29.48
CA GLN A 76 29.28 21.44 -29.90
C GLN A 76 30.45 21.20 -30.86
N SER A 77 30.74 19.91 -31.08
CA SER A 77 31.80 19.51 -31.99
C SER A 77 31.37 19.75 -33.43
N SER A 78 32.31 20.02 -34.33
CA SER A 78 32.04 20.28 -35.76
C SER A 78 31.18 19.21 -36.44
N LEU A 79 31.34 17.92 -36.08
CA LEU A 79 30.46 16.84 -36.57
C LEU A 79 28.97 17.06 -36.20
N LYS A 80 28.70 17.60 -35.02
CA LYS A 80 27.34 17.92 -34.56
C LYS A 80 26.81 19.20 -35.17
N ASP A 81 27.69 20.14 -35.52
CA ASP A 81 27.32 21.32 -36.28
C ASP A 81 26.87 20.93 -37.68
N MET A 82 27.62 20.06 -38.35
CA MET A 82 27.22 19.49 -39.65
C MET A 82 25.85 18.80 -39.59
N ILE A 83 25.60 17.97 -38.56
CA ILE A 83 24.28 17.36 -38.34
C ILE A 83 23.20 18.44 -38.11
N ALA A 84 23.52 19.53 -37.40
CA ALA A 84 22.59 20.61 -37.14
C ALA A 84 22.29 21.47 -38.37
N VAL A 85 23.20 21.57 -39.34
CA VAL A 85 22.93 22.19 -40.65
C VAL A 85 21.81 21.45 -41.38
N GLU A 86 21.87 20.11 -41.39
CA GLU A 86 20.89 19.27 -42.11
C GLU A 86 19.57 19.08 -41.33
N HIS A 87 19.65 18.84 -40.02
CA HIS A 87 18.49 18.44 -39.20
C HIS A 87 17.98 19.54 -38.26
N GLY A 88 18.57 20.73 -38.32
CA GLY A 88 18.29 21.86 -37.42
C GLY A 88 18.99 21.75 -36.06
N SER A 89 19.28 22.91 -35.45
CA SER A 89 19.92 22.96 -34.14
C SER A 89 19.02 22.38 -33.02
N LYS A 90 19.58 22.23 -31.82
CA LYS A 90 18.79 21.82 -30.64
C LYS A 90 17.70 22.83 -30.31
N ALA A 91 17.98 24.13 -30.41
CA ALA A 91 17.00 25.17 -30.13
C ALA A 91 15.83 25.12 -31.12
N ARG A 92 16.12 25.08 -32.43
CA ARG A 92 15.09 24.91 -33.46
C ARG A 92 14.28 23.63 -33.29
N ARG A 93 14.92 22.50 -32.96
CA ARG A 93 14.20 21.24 -32.71
C ARG A 93 13.32 21.31 -31.46
N THR A 94 13.77 21.95 -30.38
CA THR A 94 12.92 22.22 -29.20
C THR A 94 11.75 23.11 -29.55
N TRP A 95 11.97 24.17 -30.32
CA TRP A 95 10.93 25.08 -30.79
C TRP A 95 9.84 24.38 -31.59
N LEU A 96 10.22 23.62 -32.61
CA LEU A 96 9.28 22.87 -33.44
C LEU A 96 8.45 21.89 -32.60
N ALA A 97 9.09 21.19 -31.67
CA ALA A 97 8.41 20.29 -30.75
C ALA A 97 7.45 21.02 -29.80
N ALA A 98 7.85 22.16 -29.24
CA ALA A 98 7.02 22.95 -28.34
C ALA A 98 5.81 23.56 -29.06
N ARG A 99 6.00 24.08 -30.28
CA ARG A 99 4.91 24.59 -31.14
C ARG A 99 3.93 23.49 -31.51
N PHE A 100 4.42 22.29 -31.81
CA PHE A 100 3.57 21.14 -32.06
C PHE A 100 2.69 20.79 -30.85
N LEU A 101 3.30 20.66 -29.66
CA LEU A 101 2.56 20.38 -28.42
C LEU A 101 1.51 21.46 -28.13
N ALA A 102 1.89 22.74 -28.22
CA ALA A 102 0.98 23.86 -28.01
C ALA A 102 -0.21 23.84 -28.99
N ARG A 103 0.02 23.51 -30.26
CA ARG A 103 -1.04 23.38 -31.29
C ARG A 103 -2.00 22.22 -31.00
N LYS A 104 -1.50 21.12 -30.43
CA LYS A 104 -2.31 19.94 -30.05
C LYS A 104 -2.87 20.05 -28.63
N GLU A 105 -2.77 21.21 -27.99
CA GLU A 105 -3.22 21.47 -26.61
C GLU A 105 -2.60 20.52 -25.57
N VAL A 106 -1.41 19.99 -25.88
CA VAL A 106 -0.61 19.19 -24.96
C VAL A 106 0.35 20.12 -24.23
N GLY A 107 0.40 20.01 -22.90
CA GLY A 107 1.11 20.98 -22.09
C GLY A 107 2.62 21.03 -22.35
N THR A 108 3.11 22.25 -22.56
CA THR A 108 4.53 22.63 -22.58
C THR A 108 4.63 24.12 -22.25
N PRO A 109 5.73 24.63 -21.67
CA PRO A 109 5.88 26.06 -21.46
C PRO A 109 5.73 26.83 -22.79
N GLN A 110 4.93 27.90 -22.79
CA GLN A 110 4.61 28.64 -24.01
C GLN A 110 5.89 29.07 -24.74
N PRO A 111 6.10 28.61 -25.98
CA PRO A 111 7.32 28.92 -26.73
C PRO A 111 7.32 30.41 -27.12
N VAL A 112 8.42 31.11 -26.81
CA VAL A 112 8.63 32.54 -27.12
C VAL A 112 9.43 32.69 -28.40
N ALA A 113 10.63 32.08 -28.45
CA ALA A 113 11.48 32.13 -29.63
C ALA A 113 12.51 30.98 -29.66
N PHE A 114 13.11 30.76 -30.83
CA PHE A 114 14.46 30.18 -30.91
C PHE A 114 15.39 31.13 -31.64
N LEU A 115 16.63 31.22 -31.17
CA LEU A 115 17.65 32.12 -31.72
C LEU A 115 18.95 31.37 -31.93
N GLU A 116 19.54 31.52 -33.11
CA GLU A 116 20.78 30.85 -33.51
C GLU A 116 21.74 31.83 -34.16
N ARG A 117 23.03 31.66 -33.88
CA ARG A 117 24.10 32.40 -34.54
C ARG A 117 25.06 31.43 -35.19
N TRP A 118 25.16 31.50 -36.51
CA TRP A 118 26.04 30.67 -37.31
C TRP A 118 27.23 31.49 -37.80
N GLU A 119 28.43 30.95 -37.65
CA GLU A 119 29.67 31.47 -38.24
C GLU A 119 30.14 30.47 -39.29
N GLY A 120 29.79 30.71 -40.56
CA GLY A 120 29.93 29.70 -41.60
C GLY A 120 29.07 28.46 -41.28
N SER A 121 29.69 27.28 -41.16
CA SER A 121 29.03 26.03 -40.77
C SER A 121 29.07 25.73 -39.27
N GLN A 122 29.66 26.63 -38.46
CA GLN A 122 29.74 26.48 -37.01
C GLN A 122 28.55 27.13 -36.32
N LEU A 123 27.83 26.38 -35.46
CA LEU A 123 26.79 26.94 -34.61
C LEU A 123 27.42 27.54 -33.36
N ALA A 124 27.65 28.85 -33.40
CA ALA A 124 28.33 29.58 -32.33
C ALA A 124 27.41 29.83 -31.11
N GLU A 125 26.15 30.16 -31.34
CA GLU A 125 25.16 30.36 -30.26
C GLU A 125 23.80 29.71 -30.61
N SER A 126 23.12 29.17 -29.59
CA SER A 126 21.83 28.48 -29.77
C SER A 126 20.98 28.59 -28.50
N TYR A 127 19.83 29.26 -28.62
CA TYR A 127 18.93 29.56 -27.51
C TYR A 127 17.49 29.15 -27.83
N TYR A 128 16.85 28.45 -26.90
CA TYR A 128 15.41 28.27 -26.89
C TYR A 128 14.83 29.09 -25.73
N LEU A 129 13.78 29.85 -26.02
CA LEU A 129 13.11 30.74 -25.07
C LEU A 129 11.65 30.32 -24.93
N SER A 130 11.17 30.25 -23.69
CA SER A 130 9.77 30.00 -23.35
C SER A 130 9.34 30.83 -22.15
N VAL A 131 8.04 31.08 -21.99
CA VAL A 131 7.51 31.73 -20.79
C VAL A 131 7.91 30.90 -19.57
N TYR A 132 8.52 31.56 -18.59
CA TYR A 132 8.89 30.94 -17.32
C TYR A 132 7.63 30.60 -16.53
N GLN A 133 7.63 29.46 -15.88
CA GLN A 133 6.50 28.99 -15.08
C GLN A 133 6.92 29.08 -13.62
N ASP A 134 6.31 29.99 -12.87
CA ASP A 134 6.43 30.01 -11.42
C ASP A 134 5.60 28.87 -10.81
N THR A 135 5.95 28.43 -9.59
CA THR A 135 5.15 27.47 -8.79
C THR A 135 4.91 26.10 -9.43
N ILE A 136 5.93 25.54 -10.10
CA ILE A 136 5.91 24.20 -10.69
C ILE A 136 6.93 23.28 -10.01
N SER A 137 6.63 21.99 -10.00
CA SER A 137 7.53 20.93 -9.56
C SER A 137 7.69 19.90 -10.67
N SER A 138 8.72 19.04 -10.60
CA SER A 138 8.84 17.91 -11.50
C SER A 138 8.19 16.67 -10.90
N PHE A 139 7.74 15.73 -11.75
CA PHE A 139 7.15 14.47 -11.30
C PHE A 139 8.11 13.68 -10.39
N ARG A 140 9.43 13.79 -10.64
CA ARG A 140 10.45 13.26 -9.73
C ARG A 140 10.36 13.88 -8.34
N ASP A 141 10.32 15.20 -8.27
CA ASP A 141 10.41 15.90 -6.99
C ASP A 141 9.12 15.70 -6.17
N GLU A 142 7.95 15.62 -6.83
CA GLU A 142 6.67 15.25 -6.20
C GLU A 142 6.68 13.82 -5.65
N LEU A 143 7.16 12.84 -6.42
CA LEU A 143 7.29 11.47 -5.94
C LEU A 143 8.26 11.38 -4.73
N VAL A 144 9.38 12.10 -4.77
CA VAL A 144 10.35 12.09 -3.68
C VAL A 144 9.76 12.68 -2.41
N TRP A 145 9.01 13.79 -2.53
CA TRP A 145 8.30 14.38 -1.40
C TRP A 145 7.23 13.43 -0.86
N LEU A 146 6.36 12.86 -1.70
CA LEU A 146 5.34 11.90 -1.26
C LEU A 146 5.97 10.70 -0.54
N PHE A 147 7.04 10.11 -1.08
CA PHE A 147 7.65 8.93 -0.45
C PHE A 147 8.39 9.20 0.86
N ARG A 148 8.68 10.47 1.20
CA ARG A 148 9.45 10.84 2.40
C ARG A 148 8.61 11.53 3.45
N ASP A 149 7.78 12.45 3.02
CA ASP A 149 7.17 13.47 3.87
C ASP A 149 5.65 13.31 3.95
N ASP A 150 4.99 12.79 2.90
CA ASP A 150 3.54 12.63 2.85
C ASP A 150 3.11 11.34 2.10
N PRO A 151 3.40 10.15 2.67
CA PRO A 151 3.27 8.88 1.96
C PRO A 151 1.83 8.33 1.97
N GLU A 152 0.84 9.18 1.71
CA GLU A 152 -0.55 8.77 1.59
C GLU A 152 -0.83 8.18 0.21
N CYS A 153 -1.41 6.98 0.18
CA CYS A 153 -1.56 6.21 -1.04
C CYS A 153 -2.45 6.92 -2.08
N TRP A 154 -3.55 7.54 -1.64
CA TRP A 154 -4.48 8.21 -2.55
C TRP A 154 -3.81 9.39 -3.28
N LYS A 155 -2.89 10.11 -2.61
CA LYS A 155 -2.07 11.17 -3.20
C LYS A 155 -1.13 10.62 -4.27
N VAL A 156 -0.44 9.52 -3.97
CA VAL A 156 0.43 8.82 -4.93
C VAL A 156 -0.40 8.36 -6.14
N MET A 157 -1.55 7.70 -5.94
CA MET A 157 -2.41 7.23 -7.03
C MET A 157 -2.92 8.40 -7.89
N SER A 158 -3.33 9.51 -7.27
CA SER A 158 -3.78 10.73 -7.97
C SER A 158 -2.68 11.32 -8.84
N LEU A 159 -1.45 11.45 -8.32
CA LEU A 159 -0.29 11.91 -9.08
C LEU A 159 0.02 10.99 -10.26
N LEU A 160 0.08 9.67 -10.02
CA LEU A 160 0.33 8.68 -11.08
C LEU A 160 -0.72 8.76 -12.19
N GLN A 161 -2.00 8.87 -11.82
CA GLN A 161 -3.10 8.96 -12.77
C GLN A 161 -3.05 10.25 -13.59
N CYS A 162 -2.75 11.39 -12.97
CA CYS A 162 -2.61 12.69 -13.65
C CYS A 162 -1.49 12.64 -14.70
N VAL A 163 -0.32 12.11 -14.33
CA VAL A 163 0.83 12.00 -15.24
C VAL A 163 0.59 10.95 -16.33
N ALA A 164 -0.03 9.81 -16.01
CA ALA A 164 -0.38 8.77 -16.97
C ALA A 164 -1.34 9.31 -18.05
N LYS A 165 -2.38 10.06 -17.65
CA LYS A 165 -3.32 10.72 -18.58
C LYS A 165 -2.63 11.74 -19.48
N ALA A 166 -1.74 12.58 -18.92
CA ALA A 166 -1.00 13.57 -19.69
C ALA A 166 -0.06 12.93 -20.73
N ILE A 167 0.63 11.84 -20.37
CA ILE A 167 1.45 11.08 -21.33
C ILE A 167 0.55 10.37 -22.37
N GLY A 168 -0.62 9.89 -21.96
CA GLY A 168 -1.67 9.38 -22.84
C GLY A 168 -2.02 10.38 -23.93
N ALA A 169 -2.40 11.60 -23.54
CA ALA A 169 -2.72 12.69 -24.45
C ALA A 169 -1.54 13.06 -25.37
N MET A 170 -0.32 13.13 -24.82
CA MET A 170 0.89 13.38 -25.62
C MET A 170 1.10 12.32 -26.72
N HIS A 171 0.98 11.04 -26.37
CA HIS A 171 1.13 9.94 -27.33
C HIS A 171 -0.01 9.87 -28.34
N GLN A 172 -1.26 10.17 -27.92
CA GLN A 172 -2.42 10.26 -28.81
C GLN A 172 -2.28 11.41 -29.82
N ALA A 173 -1.66 12.52 -29.42
CA ALA A 173 -1.32 13.62 -30.30
C ALA A 173 -0.19 13.27 -31.30
N GLY A 174 0.35 12.05 -31.26
CA GLY A 174 1.43 11.61 -32.15
C GLY A 174 2.82 12.05 -31.70
N PHE A 175 3.00 12.48 -30.45
CA PHE A 175 4.27 13.02 -29.95
C PHE A 175 5.03 12.03 -29.08
N ARG A 176 6.26 11.69 -29.49
CA ARG A 176 7.22 10.90 -28.71
C ARG A 176 8.34 11.80 -28.20
N HIS A 177 8.53 11.86 -26.89
CA HIS A 177 9.51 12.71 -26.25
C HIS A 177 10.95 12.22 -26.43
N ASN A 178 11.18 10.90 -26.47
CA ASN A 178 12.50 10.22 -26.55
C ASN A 178 13.46 10.47 -25.36
N ASP A 179 13.04 11.24 -24.36
CA ASP A 179 13.79 11.48 -23.13
C ASP A 179 12.84 11.72 -21.94
N LEU A 180 11.73 10.98 -21.91
CA LEU A 180 10.65 11.07 -20.93
C LEU A 180 11.04 10.54 -19.54
N GLY A 181 12.07 11.11 -18.92
CA GLY A 181 12.38 10.87 -17.52
C GLY A 181 11.47 11.71 -16.60
N ASN A 182 11.24 11.26 -15.37
CA ASN A 182 10.33 11.93 -14.42
C ASN A 182 10.69 13.41 -14.16
N GLN A 183 11.96 13.80 -14.31
CA GLN A 183 12.39 15.20 -14.15
C GLN A 183 11.98 16.13 -15.32
N ASN A 184 11.58 15.56 -16.46
CA ASN A 184 11.18 16.30 -17.66
C ASN A 184 9.65 16.48 -17.78
N ILE A 185 8.92 16.04 -16.76
CA ILE A 185 7.48 16.20 -16.62
C ILE A 185 7.26 17.19 -15.48
N LEU A 186 6.84 18.39 -15.81
CA LEU A 186 6.51 19.44 -14.86
C LEU A 186 5.01 19.43 -14.58
N LEU A 187 4.61 19.86 -13.40
CA LEU A 187 3.23 19.92 -12.97
C LEU A 187 3.06 20.93 -11.85
N ARG A 188 1.82 21.34 -11.61
CA ARG A 188 1.45 22.27 -10.53
C ARG A 188 0.58 21.56 -9.52
N ARG A 189 0.82 21.80 -8.23
CA ARG A 189 -0.13 21.46 -7.17
C ARG A 189 -1.30 22.41 -7.21
N THR A 190 -2.51 21.88 -7.36
CA THR A 190 -3.75 22.67 -7.39
C THR A 190 -4.55 22.55 -6.09
N GLY A 191 -4.15 21.64 -5.21
CA GLY A 191 -4.76 21.36 -3.91
C GLY A 191 -4.05 20.19 -3.24
N ASP A 192 -4.53 19.78 -2.06
CA ASP A 192 -3.99 18.60 -1.39
C ASP A 192 -4.29 17.33 -2.22
N GLY A 193 -3.24 16.57 -2.53
CA GLY A 193 -3.32 15.41 -3.42
C GLY A 193 -3.88 15.69 -4.83
N GLN A 194 -3.83 16.94 -5.29
CA GLN A 194 -4.31 17.35 -6.60
C GLN A 194 -3.22 18.02 -7.43
N TRP A 195 -3.08 17.58 -8.67
CA TRP A 195 -2.12 18.10 -9.62
C TRP A 195 -2.76 18.38 -10.97
N GLY A 196 -2.29 19.44 -11.63
CA GLY A 196 -2.74 19.83 -12.95
C GLY A 196 -1.66 20.58 -13.72
N GLY A 197 -2.02 21.03 -14.93
CA GLY A 197 -1.12 21.79 -15.79
C GLY A 197 0.17 21.02 -16.13
N VAL A 198 0.06 19.73 -16.42
CA VAL A 198 1.24 18.90 -16.77
C VAL A 198 1.90 19.45 -18.02
N GLN A 199 3.21 19.69 -17.96
CA GLN A 199 4.00 20.27 -19.03
C GLN A 199 5.26 19.45 -19.32
N PHE A 200 5.54 19.19 -20.59
CA PHE A 200 6.75 18.49 -21.03
C PHE A 200 7.86 19.46 -21.41
N ILE A 201 9.08 19.20 -20.92
CA ILE A 201 10.28 20.01 -21.19
C ILE A 201 11.44 19.15 -21.70
N ASP A 202 12.53 19.77 -22.14
CA ASP A 202 13.69 19.07 -22.74
C ASP A 202 13.36 18.33 -24.05
N LEU A 203 12.64 19.03 -24.93
CA LEU A 203 12.05 18.48 -26.15
C LEU A 203 13.04 18.31 -27.33
N ASN A 204 14.33 18.63 -27.17
CA ASN A 204 15.31 18.59 -28.29
C ASN A 204 15.59 17.18 -28.86
N ARG A 205 14.96 16.12 -28.33
CA ARG A 205 15.05 14.75 -28.87
C ARG A 205 13.71 14.23 -29.36
N ALA A 206 12.65 15.02 -29.22
CA ALA A 206 11.32 14.62 -29.59
C ALA A 206 11.20 14.30 -31.08
N ARG A 207 10.25 13.42 -31.38
CA ARG A 207 9.78 13.06 -32.70
C ARG A 207 8.27 13.09 -32.65
N PHE A 208 7.64 13.59 -33.69
CA PHE A 208 6.18 13.63 -33.75
C PHE A 208 5.72 13.29 -35.16
N ASP A 209 4.62 12.56 -35.22
CA ASP A 209 3.97 12.10 -36.44
C ASP A 209 2.46 12.21 -36.24
N GLU A 210 1.79 12.98 -37.10
CA GLU A 210 0.35 13.20 -36.97
C GLU A 210 -0.50 11.95 -37.28
N SER A 211 0.10 10.92 -37.90
CA SER A 211 -0.55 9.63 -38.11
C SER A 211 -0.66 8.78 -36.82
N GLY A 212 -0.01 9.21 -35.74
CA GLY A 212 -0.01 8.54 -34.43
C GLY A 212 1.28 7.80 -34.13
N LEU A 213 1.40 7.28 -32.91
CA LEU A 213 2.54 6.47 -32.48
C LEU A 213 2.18 4.98 -32.41
N SER A 214 3.11 4.12 -32.84
CA SER A 214 2.97 2.68 -32.63
C SER A 214 3.10 2.29 -31.14
N LEU A 215 2.62 1.09 -30.78
CA LEU A 215 2.80 0.56 -29.43
C LEU A 215 4.27 0.46 -29.03
N GLU A 216 5.16 0.09 -29.96
CA GLU A 216 6.60 0.04 -29.71
C GLU A 216 7.18 1.42 -29.39
N GLU A 217 6.75 2.46 -30.10
CA GLU A 217 7.21 3.83 -29.87
C GLU A 217 6.73 4.38 -28.53
N ARG A 218 5.47 4.11 -28.17
CA ARG A 218 4.88 4.43 -26.87
C ARG A 218 5.63 3.70 -25.74
N ALA A 219 5.93 2.41 -25.94
CA ALA A 219 6.65 1.58 -24.99
C ALA A 219 8.09 2.07 -24.77
N ARG A 220 8.76 2.48 -25.84
CA ARG A 220 10.11 3.04 -25.78
C ARG A 220 10.18 4.30 -24.94
N ASP A 221 9.18 5.19 -25.04
CA ASP A 221 9.16 6.41 -24.25
C ASP A 221 8.84 6.12 -22.77
N ILE A 222 7.80 5.31 -22.51
CA ILE A 222 7.40 4.91 -21.15
C ILE A 222 8.51 4.12 -20.43
N SER A 223 9.38 3.42 -21.16
CA SER A 223 10.51 2.69 -20.57
C SER A 223 11.47 3.56 -19.74
N ARG A 224 11.41 4.89 -19.90
CA ARG A 224 12.21 5.88 -19.18
C ARG A 224 11.58 6.38 -17.87
N ILE A 225 10.27 6.16 -17.68
CA ILE A 225 9.59 6.47 -16.42
C ILE A 225 10.17 5.58 -15.32
N TYR A 226 10.57 6.20 -14.22
CA TYR A 226 11.08 5.48 -13.05
C TYR A 226 10.01 5.40 -11.97
N LEU A 227 9.58 4.19 -11.64
CA LEU A 227 8.70 3.86 -10.52
C LEU A 227 9.11 2.49 -9.97
N PRO A 228 8.91 2.25 -8.66
CA PRO A 228 8.94 0.90 -8.09
C PRO A 228 8.05 -0.06 -8.91
N SER A 229 8.42 -1.33 -8.98
CA SER A 229 7.91 -2.19 -10.05
C SER A 229 6.41 -2.51 -10.00
N ASP A 230 5.76 -2.38 -8.84
CA ASP A 230 4.29 -2.50 -8.74
C ASP A 230 3.60 -1.16 -9.06
N LEU A 231 4.13 -0.05 -8.56
CA LEU A 231 3.65 1.29 -8.96
C LEU A 231 3.79 1.52 -10.48
N LEU A 232 4.85 1.00 -11.11
CA LEU A 232 5.02 1.02 -12.56
C LEU A 232 3.98 0.17 -13.28
N ARG A 233 3.58 -0.97 -12.69
CA ARG A 233 2.51 -1.81 -13.26
C ARG A 233 1.19 -1.03 -13.25
N VAL A 234 0.82 -0.46 -12.10
CA VAL A 234 -0.37 0.38 -11.94
C VAL A 234 -0.33 1.59 -12.88
N PHE A 235 0.81 2.29 -12.98
CA PHE A 235 0.97 3.43 -13.87
C PHE A 235 0.72 3.07 -15.35
N LYS A 236 1.18 1.89 -15.79
CA LYS A 236 0.91 1.41 -17.15
C LYS A 236 -0.57 1.07 -17.35
N GLU A 237 -1.24 0.49 -16.36
CA GLU A 237 -2.69 0.26 -16.40
C GLU A 237 -3.44 1.60 -16.49
N MET A 238 -3.12 2.58 -15.64
CA MET A 238 -3.68 3.93 -15.68
C MET A 238 -3.47 4.66 -17.02
N TYR A 239 -2.38 4.32 -17.73
CA TYR A 239 -2.06 4.86 -19.05
C TYR A 239 -2.93 4.26 -20.17
N PHE A 240 -3.35 3.00 -20.05
CA PHE A 240 -4.28 2.35 -20.98
C PHE A 240 -5.75 2.49 -20.57
N GLY A 241 -6.03 2.86 -19.33
CA GLY A 241 -7.38 3.10 -18.83
C GLY A 241 -8.08 1.80 -18.42
N ASP A 242 -9.26 1.56 -18.99
CA ASP A 242 -10.12 0.42 -18.64
C ASP A 242 -9.64 -0.91 -19.24
N GLU A 243 -8.67 -0.86 -20.17
CA GLU A 243 -8.10 -2.04 -20.81
C GLU A 243 -6.73 -2.40 -20.21
N PRO A 244 -6.42 -3.70 -20.06
CA PRO A 244 -5.08 -4.13 -19.68
C PRO A 244 -4.07 -3.73 -20.76
N PRO A 245 -2.83 -3.31 -20.38
CA PRO A 245 -1.79 -3.00 -21.35
C PRO A 245 -1.52 -4.17 -22.31
N PRO A 246 -1.56 -3.97 -23.65
CA PRO A 246 -1.34 -5.03 -24.62
C PRO A 246 0.02 -5.74 -24.43
N GLU A 247 0.08 -7.06 -24.65
CA GLU A 247 1.31 -7.83 -24.41
C GLU A 247 2.47 -7.35 -25.30
N GLU A 248 2.20 -7.01 -26.56
CA GLU A 248 3.19 -6.41 -27.49
C GLU A 248 3.84 -5.15 -26.91
N PHE A 249 3.04 -4.27 -26.30
CA PHE A 249 3.53 -3.09 -25.61
C PHE A 249 4.39 -3.47 -24.40
N GLN A 250 3.95 -4.46 -23.61
CA GLN A 250 4.67 -4.89 -22.41
C GLN A 250 6.02 -5.56 -22.74
N GLU A 251 6.11 -6.32 -23.82
CA GLU A 251 7.35 -6.91 -24.32
C GLU A 251 8.34 -5.83 -24.78
N ALA A 252 7.89 -4.91 -25.63
CA ALA A 252 8.69 -3.78 -26.09
C ALA A 252 9.19 -2.92 -24.91
N GLU A 253 8.32 -2.63 -23.94
CA GLU A 253 8.64 -1.83 -22.76
C GLU A 253 9.71 -2.50 -21.90
N ARG A 254 9.58 -3.82 -21.64
CA ARG A 254 10.60 -4.62 -20.95
C ARG A 254 11.94 -4.60 -21.68
N TYR A 255 11.91 -4.74 -23.00
CA TYR A 255 13.12 -4.71 -23.84
C TYR A 255 13.83 -3.36 -23.75
N PHE A 256 13.14 -2.25 -24.01
CA PHE A 256 13.75 -0.92 -23.95
C PHE A 256 14.20 -0.54 -22.54
N ARG A 257 13.45 -0.91 -21.50
CA ARG A 257 13.87 -0.67 -20.10
C ARG A 257 15.15 -1.42 -19.76
N ARG A 258 15.30 -2.67 -20.23
CA ARG A 258 16.54 -3.44 -20.06
C ARG A 258 17.71 -2.75 -20.77
N LEU A 259 17.52 -2.30 -22.01
CA LEU A 259 18.54 -1.56 -22.74
C LEU A 259 18.94 -0.26 -22.02
N TYR A 260 17.96 0.51 -21.53
CA TYR A 260 18.20 1.73 -20.79
C TYR A 260 18.96 1.47 -19.48
N ARG A 261 18.60 0.40 -18.75
CA ARG A 261 19.32 -0.03 -17.56
C ARG A 261 20.78 -0.37 -17.86
N ILE A 262 21.04 -1.19 -18.88
CA ILE A 262 22.41 -1.56 -19.30
C ILE A 262 23.18 -0.30 -19.70
N HIS A 263 22.57 0.58 -20.50
CA HIS A 263 23.15 1.85 -20.90
C HIS A 263 23.53 2.68 -19.67
N SER A 264 22.63 2.84 -18.71
CA SER A 264 22.86 3.63 -17.49
C SER A 264 23.98 3.03 -16.61
N GLN A 265 23.95 1.72 -16.38
CA GLN A 265 24.94 1.00 -15.56
C GLN A 265 26.34 1.02 -16.19
N THR A 266 26.43 0.99 -17.52
CA THR A 266 27.70 1.02 -18.26
C THR A 266 28.25 2.44 -18.48
N ARG A 267 27.56 3.49 -18.03
CA ARG A 267 27.97 4.88 -18.23
C ARG A 267 29.39 5.15 -17.71
N ARG A 268 29.78 4.55 -16.59
CA ARG A 268 31.14 4.69 -16.01
C ARG A 268 32.23 4.14 -16.93
N PHE A 269 31.94 3.11 -17.70
CA PHE A 269 32.89 2.50 -18.64
C PHE A 269 32.91 3.25 -19.98
N ARG A 270 31.74 3.75 -20.42
CA ARG A 270 31.63 4.53 -21.66
C ARG A 270 32.15 5.96 -21.53
N HIS A 271 32.11 6.52 -20.32
CA HIS A 271 32.56 7.90 -20.03
C HIS A 271 33.34 7.98 -18.70
N PRO A 272 34.52 7.35 -18.59
CA PRO A 272 35.26 7.22 -17.34
C PRO A 272 35.64 8.58 -16.72
N ILE A 273 36.15 9.52 -17.53
CA ILE A 273 36.56 10.85 -17.07
C ILE A 273 35.36 11.66 -16.53
N ARG A 274 34.19 11.57 -17.20
CA ARG A 274 32.97 12.26 -16.73
C ARG A 274 32.41 11.62 -15.48
N ALA A 275 32.52 10.30 -15.32
CA ALA A 275 32.10 9.59 -14.12
C ALA A 275 32.95 10.00 -12.91
N ILE A 276 34.28 10.12 -13.08
CA ILE A 276 35.20 10.59 -12.03
C ILE A 276 34.89 12.04 -11.64
N ARG A 277 34.74 12.95 -12.62
CA ARG A 277 34.39 14.36 -12.38
C ARG A 277 32.99 14.53 -11.77
N GLY A 278 32.07 13.61 -12.01
CA GLY A 278 30.69 13.64 -11.54
C GLY A 278 30.49 13.28 -10.06
N ARG A 279 31.41 12.51 -9.44
CA ARG A 279 31.30 12.07 -8.04
C ARG A 279 31.18 13.25 -7.05
N ARG A 280 31.83 14.39 -7.34
CA ARG A 280 31.77 15.60 -6.49
C ARG A 280 30.39 16.28 -6.48
N LYS A 281 29.54 16.08 -7.49
CA LYS A 281 28.19 16.67 -7.58
C LYS A 281 27.06 15.71 -7.17
N GLU A 282 27.37 14.45 -6.91
CA GLU A 282 26.39 13.39 -6.64
C GLU A 282 25.75 13.47 -5.24
N HIS A 283 26.37 14.19 -4.31
CA HIS A 283 25.81 14.48 -2.98
C HIS A 283 24.71 15.54 -2.98
N LEU A 284 24.66 16.40 -4.02
CA LEU A 284 23.70 17.51 -4.13
C LEU A 284 22.43 17.14 -4.92
N ALA A 285 22.37 15.94 -5.50
CA ALA A 285 21.23 15.52 -6.31
C ALA A 285 20.08 14.99 -5.44
N ILE A 286 18.85 15.39 -5.75
CA ILE A 286 17.64 14.77 -5.22
C ILE A 286 17.64 13.29 -5.63
N LYS A 287 17.61 12.40 -4.63
CA LYS A 287 17.60 10.93 -4.82
C LYS A 287 16.28 10.36 -4.34
N TYR A 288 15.70 9.46 -5.12
CA TYR A 288 14.61 8.63 -4.61
C TYR A 288 15.04 7.89 -3.34
N PRO A 289 14.13 7.70 -2.37
CA PRO A 289 14.34 6.70 -1.32
C PRO A 289 14.69 5.35 -1.94
N ILE A 290 15.42 4.52 -1.19
CA ILE A 290 15.64 3.13 -1.61
C ILE A 290 14.27 2.44 -1.61
N GLU A 291 13.97 1.65 -2.64
CA GLU A 291 12.64 1.05 -2.83
C GLU A 291 12.16 0.22 -1.62
N LYS A 292 13.09 -0.45 -0.91
CA LYS A 292 12.78 -1.21 0.30
C LYS A 292 12.34 -0.34 1.50
N ASP A 293 12.72 0.93 1.49
CA ASP A 293 12.45 1.90 2.55
C ASP A 293 11.26 2.81 2.21
N MET A 294 10.63 2.62 1.04
CA MET A 294 9.38 3.27 0.69
C MET A 294 8.22 2.58 1.41
N TRP A 295 7.48 3.33 2.21
CA TRP A 295 6.32 2.86 2.96
C TRP A 295 5.18 3.83 2.71
N ILE A 296 4.07 3.33 2.13
CA ILE A 296 2.95 4.14 1.67
C ILE A 296 1.68 3.59 2.29
N TRP A 297 0.97 4.43 3.05
CA TRP A 297 -0.22 4.08 3.81
C TRP A 297 -1.50 4.27 2.98
N ASP A 298 -2.35 3.25 2.88
CA ASP A 298 -3.66 3.35 2.23
C ASP A 298 -4.78 3.28 3.28
N GLU A 299 -5.35 4.44 3.58
CA GLU A 299 -6.44 4.59 4.55
C GLU A 299 -7.66 3.73 4.19
N ARG A 300 -7.97 3.61 2.89
CA ARG A 300 -9.17 2.90 2.39
C ARG A 300 -9.17 1.42 2.73
N SER A 301 -7.99 0.78 2.72
CA SER A 301 -7.84 -0.63 3.08
C SER A 301 -7.27 -0.84 4.49
N GLY A 302 -6.85 0.22 5.19
CA GLY A 302 -6.30 0.15 6.55
C GLY A 302 -4.93 -0.54 6.63
N GLN A 303 -4.12 -0.44 5.57
CA GLN A 303 -2.82 -1.12 5.48
C GLN A 303 -1.84 -0.38 4.55
N PRO A 304 -0.53 -0.63 4.68
CA PRO A 304 0.43 -0.16 3.69
C PRO A 304 0.36 -1.00 2.40
N ILE A 305 0.73 -0.38 1.28
CA ILE A 305 0.74 -1.02 -0.04
C ILE A 305 2.08 -1.68 -0.35
N ASN A 306 2.07 -2.67 -1.25
CA ASN A 306 3.30 -3.17 -1.85
C ASN A 306 3.73 -2.24 -2.99
N VAL A 307 4.88 -1.59 -2.85
CA VAL A 307 5.44 -0.76 -3.93
C VAL A 307 6.19 -1.57 -4.99
N MET A 308 6.62 -2.78 -4.64
CA MET A 308 7.40 -3.69 -5.49
C MET A 308 6.67 -5.00 -5.75
N ARG A 309 6.86 -5.54 -6.95
CA ARG A 309 6.49 -6.92 -7.28
C ARG A 309 7.44 -7.92 -6.61
N PRO A 310 7.01 -9.18 -6.36
CA PRO A 310 7.80 -10.16 -5.62
C PRO A 310 9.24 -10.34 -6.13
N LYS A 311 9.45 -10.36 -7.45
CA LYS A 311 10.79 -10.53 -8.06
C LYS A 311 11.79 -9.44 -7.67
N ASP A 312 11.34 -8.19 -7.52
CA ASP A 312 12.22 -7.08 -7.14
C ASP A 312 12.38 -6.99 -5.63
N ARG A 313 11.27 -7.21 -4.90
CA ARG A 313 11.26 -7.30 -3.44
C ARG A 313 12.24 -8.35 -2.91
N ASN A 314 12.29 -9.52 -3.57
CA ASN A 314 13.15 -10.64 -3.14
C ASN A 314 14.65 -10.33 -3.17
N LYS A 315 15.09 -9.28 -3.88
CA LYS A 315 16.50 -8.86 -3.95
C LYS A 315 16.97 -8.17 -2.66
N PHE A 316 16.03 -7.74 -1.82
CA PHE A 316 16.33 -6.99 -0.60
C PHE A 316 16.28 -7.86 0.66
N TYR A 317 15.82 -9.12 0.57
CA TYR A 317 15.88 -10.02 1.71
C TYR A 317 17.33 -10.39 2.04
N PRO A 318 17.79 -10.19 3.29
CA PRO A 318 19.12 -10.59 3.68
C PRO A 318 19.20 -12.11 3.83
N LEU A 319 20.38 -12.68 3.59
CA LEU A 319 20.62 -14.12 3.75
C LEU A 319 20.39 -14.59 5.20
N SER A 320 20.72 -13.74 6.19
CA SER A 320 20.50 -14.02 7.61
C SER A 320 19.07 -14.41 7.91
N ARG A 321 18.08 -13.72 7.34
CA ARG A 321 16.64 -14.05 7.48
C ARG A 321 16.37 -15.52 7.12
N HIS A 322 16.89 -15.97 5.98
CA HIS A 322 16.69 -17.34 5.53
C HIS A 322 17.39 -18.35 6.43
N LEU A 323 18.58 -18.03 6.93
CA LEU A 323 19.31 -18.87 7.87
C LEU A 323 18.56 -19.04 9.20
N HIS A 324 18.00 -17.96 9.76
CA HIS A 324 17.16 -18.05 10.97
C HIS A 324 15.91 -18.91 10.73
N ILE A 325 15.19 -18.70 9.61
CA ILE A 325 14.02 -19.53 9.25
C ILE A 325 14.41 -21.01 9.18
N LEU A 326 15.49 -21.32 8.46
CA LEU A 326 15.94 -22.70 8.31
C LEU A 326 16.38 -23.32 9.64
N GLY A 327 17.16 -22.57 10.44
CA GLY A 327 17.67 -23.03 11.73
C GLY A 327 16.55 -23.34 12.72
N SER A 328 15.65 -22.38 12.95
CA SER A 328 14.55 -22.55 13.91
C SER A 328 13.54 -23.60 13.43
N THR A 329 13.25 -23.67 12.12
CA THR A 329 12.38 -24.73 11.57
C THR A 329 13.00 -26.11 11.75
N ALA A 330 14.30 -26.27 11.46
CA ALA A 330 14.97 -27.55 11.64
C ALA A 330 14.99 -27.99 13.12
N ALA A 331 15.25 -27.05 14.04
CA ALA A 331 15.25 -27.32 15.47
C ALA A 331 13.87 -27.70 16.02
N GLY A 332 12.80 -27.07 15.51
CA GLY A 332 11.44 -27.30 15.99
C GLY A 332 10.63 -28.35 15.24
N LEU A 333 11.08 -28.83 14.07
CA LEU A 333 10.27 -29.68 13.17
C LEU A 333 9.65 -30.89 13.88
N LEU A 334 10.47 -31.73 14.51
CA LEU A 334 10.00 -32.94 15.19
C LEU A 334 9.18 -32.66 16.46
N PRO A 335 9.63 -31.83 17.42
CA PRO A 335 8.86 -31.57 18.64
C PRO A 335 7.53 -30.86 18.37
N VAL A 336 7.52 -29.85 17.47
CA VAL A 336 6.27 -29.18 17.07
C VAL A 336 5.33 -30.16 16.39
N TRP A 337 5.83 -31.05 15.52
CA TRP A 337 4.98 -32.04 14.86
C TRP A 337 4.40 -33.07 15.83
N ALA A 338 5.18 -33.51 16.82
CA ALA A 338 4.70 -34.41 17.87
C ALA A 338 3.57 -33.75 18.67
N GLU A 339 3.78 -32.51 19.10
CA GLU A 339 2.79 -31.74 19.87
C GLU A 339 1.52 -31.43 19.05
N TYR A 340 1.69 -31.05 17.78
CA TYR A 340 0.59 -30.88 16.83
C TYR A 340 -0.31 -32.11 16.75
N ARG A 341 0.28 -33.32 16.65
CA ARG A 341 -0.49 -34.57 16.61
C ARG A 341 -1.20 -34.86 17.92
N THR A 342 -0.61 -34.50 19.06
CA THR A 342 -1.26 -34.61 20.37
C THR A 342 -2.47 -33.67 20.45
N LEU A 343 -2.29 -32.39 20.10
CA LEU A 343 -3.36 -31.40 20.08
C LEU A 343 -4.54 -31.83 19.19
N LEU A 344 -4.28 -32.36 18.00
CA LEU A 344 -5.35 -32.88 17.12
C LEU A 344 -6.10 -34.07 17.71
N LYS A 345 -5.44 -34.94 18.48
CA LYS A 345 -6.10 -36.06 19.16
C LYS A 345 -6.98 -35.58 20.32
N GLU A 346 -6.62 -34.47 20.97
CA GLU A 346 -7.33 -33.92 22.12
C GLU A 346 -8.42 -32.89 21.76
N CYS A 347 -8.41 -32.37 20.53
CA CYS A 347 -9.32 -31.31 20.11
C CYS A 347 -10.79 -31.69 20.30
N PHE A 348 -11.60 -30.70 20.70
CA PHE A 348 -13.04 -30.84 20.96
C PHE A 348 -13.44 -31.81 22.09
N ARG A 349 -12.49 -32.30 22.90
CA ARG A 349 -12.75 -33.25 23.99
C ARG A 349 -12.77 -32.63 25.39
N LYS A 350 -12.31 -31.39 25.53
CA LYS A 350 -12.20 -30.70 26.81
C LYS A 350 -13.23 -29.57 26.88
N PRO A 351 -13.84 -29.35 28.05
CA PRO A 351 -14.74 -28.23 28.22
C PRO A 351 -14.05 -26.88 27.99
N VAL A 352 -14.73 -25.94 27.34
CA VAL A 352 -14.22 -24.58 27.09
C VAL A 352 -15.26 -23.54 27.52
N GLU A 353 -14.91 -22.70 28.50
CA GLU A 353 -15.74 -21.56 28.87
C GLU A 353 -15.73 -20.49 27.77
N MET A 354 -16.89 -20.08 27.28
CA MET A 354 -16.98 -19.17 26.14
C MET A 354 -16.90 -17.68 26.52
N ASN A 355 -17.07 -17.34 27.81
CA ASN A 355 -17.04 -15.96 28.27
C ASN A 355 -15.71 -15.27 27.92
N ASP A 356 -15.79 -14.04 27.40
CA ASP A 356 -14.65 -13.18 27.03
C ASP A 356 -13.63 -13.78 26.02
N ARG A 357 -14.05 -14.77 25.20
CA ARG A 357 -13.20 -15.40 24.15
C ARG A 357 -13.39 -14.84 22.73
N ILE A 358 -14.46 -14.09 22.50
CA ILE A 358 -14.76 -13.49 21.19
C ILE A 358 -14.70 -11.98 21.35
N GLY A 359 -13.64 -11.38 20.82
CA GLY A 359 -13.46 -9.94 20.78
C GLY A 359 -13.70 -9.36 19.40
N VAL A 360 -13.80 -8.05 19.33
CA VAL A 360 -13.89 -7.28 18.09
C VAL A 360 -12.83 -6.19 18.11
N ALA A 361 -12.18 -5.96 16.98
CA ALA A 361 -11.28 -4.83 16.83
C ALA A 361 -12.06 -3.59 16.37
N VAL A 362 -11.69 -2.42 16.90
CA VAL A 362 -12.26 -1.12 16.53
C VAL A 362 -11.18 -0.19 16.00
N GLU A 363 -11.58 0.79 15.20
CA GLU A 363 -10.68 1.81 14.64
C GLU A 363 -11.16 3.22 14.98
N PRO A 364 -10.94 3.68 16.23
CA PRO A 364 -11.50 4.94 16.69
C PRO A 364 -10.99 6.12 15.88
N SER A 365 -11.90 7.00 15.47
CA SER A 365 -11.58 8.34 14.96
C SER A 365 -12.46 9.38 15.64
N GLU A 366 -11.94 10.60 15.80
CA GLU A 366 -12.68 11.71 16.43
C GLU A 366 -14.04 11.96 15.76
N THR A 367 -14.14 11.73 14.46
CA THR A 367 -15.36 12.00 13.68
C THR A 367 -16.37 10.85 13.66
N THR A 368 -15.95 9.63 13.98
CA THR A 368 -16.78 8.42 13.79
C THR A 368 -16.98 7.59 15.05
N TRP A 369 -16.23 7.85 16.12
CA TRP A 369 -16.23 7.02 17.33
C TRP A 369 -17.61 6.89 17.97
N ASP A 370 -18.40 7.95 18.09
CA ASP A 370 -19.73 7.87 18.73
C ASP A 370 -20.64 6.83 18.05
N ARG A 371 -20.54 6.71 16.72
CA ARG A 371 -21.32 5.71 15.96
C ARG A 371 -20.74 4.31 16.11
N GLU A 372 -19.42 4.18 16.06
CA GLU A 372 -18.75 2.89 16.26
C GLU A 372 -18.97 2.36 17.69
N SER A 373 -18.95 3.22 18.69
CA SER A 373 -19.28 2.92 20.09
C SER A 373 -20.72 2.43 20.22
N GLY A 374 -21.69 3.06 19.57
CA GLY A 374 -23.09 2.59 19.59
C GLY A 374 -23.27 1.18 18.98
N LEU A 375 -22.50 0.85 17.93
CA LEU A 375 -22.47 -0.50 17.38
C LEU A 375 -21.81 -1.51 18.33
N LEU A 376 -20.73 -1.10 18.99
CA LEU A 376 -20.04 -1.93 19.98
C LEU A 376 -20.95 -2.22 21.19
N GLU A 377 -21.68 -1.22 21.69
CA GLU A 377 -22.69 -1.38 22.73
C GLU A 377 -23.77 -2.39 22.32
N GLY A 378 -24.13 -2.41 21.03
CA GLY A 378 -25.07 -3.38 20.45
C GLY A 378 -24.63 -4.84 20.53
N LEU A 379 -23.32 -5.11 20.65
CA LEU A 379 -22.75 -6.46 20.89
C LEU A 379 -22.66 -6.81 22.39
N GLY A 380 -22.95 -5.83 23.27
CA GLY A 380 -22.79 -5.94 24.71
C GLY A 380 -21.31 -6.03 25.13
N ARG A 381 -21.07 -6.55 26.35
CA ARG A 381 -19.72 -6.67 26.90
C ARG A 381 -18.90 -7.72 26.13
N VAL A 382 -17.92 -7.25 25.36
CA VAL A 382 -16.96 -8.08 24.59
C VAL A 382 -15.53 -7.59 24.80
N PRO A 383 -14.51 -8.45 24.70
CA PRO A 383 -13.13 -8.00 24.54
C PRO A 383 -12.98 -7.07 23.32
N VAL A 384 -12.14 -6.05 23.44
CA VAL A 384 -11.92 -5.06 22.38
C VAL A 384 -10.43 -4.93 22.09
N LEU A 385 -10.06 -4.88 20.81
CA LEU A 385 -8.69 -4.59 20.37
C LEU A 385 -8.63 -3.20 19.74
N VAL A 386 -7.74 -2.33 20.25
CA VAL A 386 -7.52 -0.97 19.73
C VAL A 386 -6.09 -0.85 19.19
N ARG A 387 -5.93 -0.42 17.93
CA ARG A 387 -4.60 -0.19 17.34
C ARG A 387 -4.08 1.21 17.63
N PHE A 388 -2.76 1.31 17.82
CA PHE A 388 -1.99 2.54 17.84
C PHE A 388 -0.93 2.44 16.76
N TYR A 389 -0.66 3.53 16.03
CA TYR A 389 0.23 3.51 14.87
C TYR A 389 1.37 4.51 15.02
N ALA A 390 2.61 4.06 14.87
CA ALA A 390 3.79 4.91 15.02
C ALA A 390 3.86 6.10 14.03
N ASN A 391 3.16 6.01 12.89
CA ASN A 391 3.08 7.10 11.90
C ASN A 391 1.99 8.15 12.21
N ARG A 392 1.22 7.98 13.29
CA ARG A 392 0.19 8.93 13.72
C ARG A 392 0.75 9.93 14.72
N SER A 393 -0.01 10.99 14.95
CA SER A 393 0.38 12.07 15.87
C SER A 393 0.12 11.69 17.32
N SER A 394 0.83 12.33 18.25
CA SER A 394 0.56 12.21 19.70
C SER A 394 -0.90 12.54 20.07
N ASN A 395 -1.57 13.42 19.31
CA ASN A 395 -2.99 13.72 19.55
C ASN A 395 -3.90 12.51 19.24
N ASP A 396 -3.62 11.79 18.15
CA ASP A 396 -4.33 10.54 17.82
C ASP A 396 -4.08 9.48 18.89
N HIS A 397 -2.83 9.35 19.39
CA HIS A 397 -2.51 8.45 20.49
C HIS A 397 -3.29 8.80 21.76
N LYS A 398 -3.35 10.09 22.13
CA LYS A 398 -4.14 10.55 23.29
C LYS A 398 -5.62 10.24 23.12
N PHE A 399 -6.20 10.54 21.97
CA PHE A 399 -7.60 10.24 21.68
C PHE A 399 -7.89 8.74 21.84
N ARG A 400 -7.11 7.88 21.20
CA ARG A 400 -7.25 6.41 21.32
C ARG A 400 -7.05 5.92 22.75
N SER A 401 -6.16 6.55 23.53
CA SER A 401 -5.96 6.21 24.94
C SER A 401 -7.18 6.55 25.80
N GLU A 402 -7.86 7.66 25.52
CA GLU A 402 -9.12 7.99 26.20
C GLU A 402 -10.22 6.99 25.85
N ILE A 403 -10.24 6.50 24.61
CA ILE A 403 -11.15 5.41 24.22
C ILE A 403 -10.83 4.11 24.97
N VAL A 404 -9.55 3.73 25.10
CA VAL A 404 -9.15 2.56 25.90
C VAL A 404 -9.65 2.69 27.35
N LYS A 405 -9.46 3.86 27.99
CA LYS A 405 -9.95 4.13 29.35
C LYS A 405 -11.47 4.12 29.44
N GLN A 406 -12.17 4.65 28.43
CA GLN A 406 -13.64 4.62 28.36
C GLN A 406 -14.15 3.18 28.33
N LEU A 407 -13.59 2.35 27.45
CA LEU A 407 -13.98 0.94 27.30
C LEU A 407 -13.70 0.12 28.57
N ASP A 408 -12.57 0.36 29.23
CA ASP A 408 -12.23 -0.26 30.53
C ASP A 408 -13.25 0.12 31.64
N ARG A 409 -13.64 1.41 31.72
CA ARG A 409 -14.72 1.86 32.64
C ARG A 409 -16.05 1.19 32.34
N GLN A 410 -16.35 0.95 31.07
CA GLN A 410 -17.51 0.19 30.58
C GLN A 410 -17.36 -1.34 30.77
N LYS A 411 -16.28 -1.80 31.42
CA LYS A 411 -16.00 -3.20 31.77
C LYS A 411 -15.71 -4.10 30.56
N HIS A 412 -15.32 -3.51 29.43
CA HIS A 412 -14.70 -4.27 28.36
C HIS A 412 -13.29 -4.71 28.76
N ARG A 413 -12.86 -5.87 28.29
CA ARG A 413 -11.46 -6.28 28.38
C ARG A 413 -10.71 -5.71 27.18
N VAL A 414 -9.82 -4.75 27.40
CA VAL A 414 -9.21 -3.99 26.30
C VAL A 414 -7.78 -4.45 26.06
N SER A 415 -7.50 -4.94 24.86
CA SER A 415 -6.15 -5.15 24.35
C SER A 415 -5.76 -3.98 23.44
N ILE A 416 -4.49 -3.62 23.45
CA ILE A 416 -3.92 -2.64 22.52
C ILE A 416 -2.95 -3.34 21.55
N ALA A 417 -2.78 -2.80 20.35
CA ALA A 417 -1.80 -3.28 19.38
C ALA A 417 -0.96 -2.12 18.86
N LEU A 418 0.36 -2.27 18.92
CA LEU A 418 1.32 -1.22 18.53
C LEU A 418 1.88 -1.55 17.14
N VAL A 419 1.58 -0.69 16.18
CA VAL A 419 1.89 -0.89 14.76
C VAL A 419 3.05 0.00 14.34
N GLN A 420 4.12 -0.61 13.84
CA GLN A 420 5.29 0.08 13.31
C GLN A 420 5.07 0.57 11.87
N ASP A 421 5.80 1.64 11.52
CA ASP A 421 5.98 2.14 10.16
C ASP A 421 7.46 2.03 9.75
N ARG A 422 7.80 2.18 8.47
CA ARG A 422 9.21 2.01 8.06
C ARG A 422 10.15 3.01 8.72
N ARG A 423 9.71 4.23 9.05
CA ARG A 423 10.56 5.24 9.69
C ARG A 423 10.91 4.86 11.11
N SER A 424 9.95 4.32 11.89
CA SER A 424 10.22 3.81 13.24
C SER A 424 11.13 2.57 13.24
N VAL A 425 11.07 1.71 12.21
CA VAL A 425 12.04 0.60 12.06
C VAL A 425 13.47 1.10 11.79
N LEU A 426 13.61 2.15 10.96
CA LEU A 426 14.92 2.72 10.64
C LEU A 426 15.50 3.59 11.76
N GLN A 427 14.66 4.07 12.68
CA GLN A 427 15.01 4.96 13.79
C GLN A 427 14.39 4.40 15.08
N PRO A 428 14.99 3.35 15.68
CA PRO A 428 14.43 2.65 16.84
C PRO A 428 14.14 3.56 18.03
N GLU A 429 14.86 4.66 18.20
CA GLU A 429 14.59 5.65 19.23
C GLU A 429 13.18 6.28 19.12
N ARG A 430 12.64 6.37 17.90
CA ARG A 430 11.26 6.83 17.69
C ARG A 430 10.25 5.77 18.08
N TRP A 431 10.58 4.51 17.80
CA TRP A 431 9.74 3.39 18.22
C TRP A 431 9.68 3.31 19.74
N ASP A 432 10.83 3.39 20.43
CA ASP A 432 10.89 3.39 21.88
C ASP A 432 10.07 4.54 22.48
N ALA A 433 10.19 5.76 21.93
CA ALA A 433 9.38 6.89 22.37
C ALA A 433 7.88 6.67 22.17
N PHE A 434 7.48 6.06 21.05
CA PHE A 434 6.09 5.69 20.77
C PHE A 434 5.56 4.63 21.75
N VAL A 435 6.33 3.58 22.03
CA VAL A 435 5.96 2.54 23.00
C VAL A 435 5.82 3.14 24.40
N GLU A 436 6.79 3.96 24.84
CA GLU A 436 6.76 4.63 26.14
C GLU A 436 5.55 5.59 26.26
N GLU A 437 5.22 6.33 25.20
CA GLU A 437 4.02 7.18 25.15
C GLU A 437 2.74 6.35 25.29
N VAL A 438 2.54 5.34 24.43
CA VAL A 438 1.29 4.55 24.41
C VAL A 438 1.09 3.80 25.72
N PHE A 439 2.15 3.17 26.26
CA PHE A 439 2.07 2.49 27.54
C PHE A 439 1.79 3.47 28.67
N GLY A 440 2.46 4.63 28.70
CA GLY A 440 2.18 5.66 29.70
C GLY A 440 0.75 6.21 29.65
N LEU A 441 0.13 6.25 28.45
CA LEU A 441 -1.22 6.76 28.26
C LEU A 441 -2.32 5.71 28.55
N ALA A 442 -2.10 4.44 28.20
CA ALA A 442 -3.14 3.42 28.16
C ALA A 442 -2.79 2.09 28.87
N GLY A 443 -1.52 1.89 29.26
CA GLY A 443 -1.01 0.61 29.76
C GLY A 443 -1.70 0.08 31.01
N ASP A 444 -2.17 0.97 31.90
CA ASP A 444 -2.88 0.57 33.13
C ASP A 444 -4.36 0.20 32.90
N SER A 445 -4.94 0.63 31.77
CA SER A 445 -6.32 0.31 31.36
C SER A 445 -6.37 -0.82 30.32
N ALA A 446 -5.22 -1.22 29.78
CA ALA A 446 -5.11 -2.32 28.83
C ALA A 446 -4.70 -3.61 29.55
N GLU A 447 -5.34 -4.72 29.20
CA GLU A 447 -4.98 -6.03 29.76
C GLU A 447 -3.78 -6.66 29.06
N SER A 448 -3.59 -6.32 27.78
CA SER A 448 -2.49 -6.82 26.97
C SER A 448 -2.13 -5.88 25.84
N ALA A 449 -0.87 -5.93 25.41
CA ALA A 449 -0.32 -5.22 24.29
C ALA A 449 0.28 -6.20 23.27
N GLU A 450 -0.28 -6.22 22.06
CA GLU A 450 0.37 -6.85 20.91
C GLU A 450 1.47 -5.93 20.37
N ILE A 451 2.68 -6.48 20.23
CA ILE A 451 3.87 -5.70 19.86
C ILE A 451 4.29 -6.02 18.44
N CYS A 452 4.49 -4.95 17.66
CA CYS A 452 4.66 -5.00 16.22
C CYS A 452 3.43 -5.58 15.51
N HIS A 453 3.44 -5.53 14.18
CA HIS A 453 2.31 -5.94 13.36
C HIS A 453 2.76 -6.56 12.03
N ALA A 454 2.26 -7.74 11.71
CA ALA A 454 2.48 -8.47 10.47
C ALA A 454 3.99 -8.56 10.10
N ILE A 455 4.82 -8.98 11.06
CA ILE A 455 6.29 -8.90 10.98
C ILE A 455 6.90 -9.69 9.80
N ASN A 456 6.17 -10.66 9.25
CA ASN A 456 6.56 -11.46 8.09
C ASN A 456 6.08 -10.88 6.74
N ARG A 457 5.54 -9.65 6.73
CA ARG A 457 5.11 -8.92 5.53
C ARG A 457 5.86 -7.59 5.45
N VAL A 458 6.88 -7.53 4.60
CA VAL A 458 7.79 -6.35 4.50
C VAL A 458 7.12 -5.03 4.17
N LYS A 459 5.89 -5.03 3.61
CA LYS A 459 5.10 -3.81 3.43
C LYS A 459 4.79 -3.10 4.75
N TRP A 460 4.79 -3.82 5.87
CA TRP A 460 4.67 -3.30 7.23
C TRP A 460 6.01 -2.83 7.82
N GLY A 461 7.05 -2.71 7.00
CA GLY A 461 8.29 -2.03 7.35
C GLY A 461 9.40 -2.91 7.90
N ILE A 462 9.14 -4.15 8.35
CA ILE A 462 10.17 -5.06 8.90
C ILE A 462 10.68 -6.01 7.81
N TRP A 463 12.00 -6.04 7.58
CA TRP A 463 12.64 -6.86 6.55
C TRP A 463 13.29 -8.13 7.08
N ASP A 464 13.78 -8.13 8.31
CA ASP A 464 14.43 -9.29 8.93
C ASP A 464 14.20 -9.34 10.45
N PHE A 465 14.71 -10.41 11.08
CA PHE A 465 14.55 -10.63 12.51
C PHE A 465 15.45 -9.73 13.36
N GLU A 466 16.51 -9.14 12.79
CA GLU A 466 17.36 -8.19 13.51
C GLU A 466 16.63 -6.85 13.68
N GLU A 467 16.00 -6.35 12.61
CA GLU A 467 15.10 -5.20 12.65
C GLU A 467 13.96 -5.44 13.65
N HIS A 468 13.32 -6.61 13.63
CA HIS A 468 12.30 -6.97 14.63
C HIS A 468 12.85 -6.96 16.06
N ARG A 469 13.99 -7.61 16.31
CA ARG A 469 14.61 -7.67 17.64
C ARG A 469 14.91 -6.28 18.20
N ARG A 470 15.41 -5.35 17.37
CA ARG A 470 15.69 -3.96 17.80
C ARG A 470 14.43 -3.22 18.26
N LEU A 471 13.28 -3.47 17.64
CA LEU A 471 12.00 -2.89 18.08
C LEU A 471 11.54 -3.46 19.43
N LEU A 472 12.03 -4.64 19.81
CA LEU A 472 11.66 -5.28 21.07
C LEU A 472 12.57 -4.88 22.24
N ASP A 473 13.76 -4.34 21.98
CA ASP A 473 14.79 -4.05 22.99
C ASP A 473 14.28 -3.09 24.10
N GLY A 474 13.49 -2.06 23.75
CA GLY A 474 12.93 -1.09 24.70
C GLY A 474 11.60 -1.48 25.36
N VAL A 475 10.92 -2.52 24.86
CA VAL A 475 9.53 -2.82 25.20
C VAL A 475 9.38 -3.30 26.64
N GLU A 476 10.26 -4.18 27.11
CA GLU A 476 10.18 -4.72 28.48
C GLU A 476 10.43 -3.64 29.53
N LYS A 477 11.34 -2.70 29.23
CA LYS A 477 11.60 -1.54 30.08
C LYS A 477 10.36 -0.66 30.19
N ALA A 478 9.67 -0.39 29.08
CA ALA A 478 8.42 0.38 29.10
C ALA A 478 7.32 -0.38 29.87
N ARG A 479 7.14 -1.68 29.58
CA ARG A 479 6.16 -2.55 30.26
C ARG A 479 6.39 -2.66 31.76
N SER A 480 7.64 -2.61 32.24
CA SER A 480 7.94 -2.71 33.67
C SER A 480 7.27 -1.65 34.55
N LYS A 481 6.89 -0.50 33.96
CA LYS A 481 6.11 0.57 34.61
C LYS A 481 4.61 0.22 34.75
N HIS A 482 4.15 -0.81 34.04
CA HIS A 482 2.77 -1.27 33.94
C HIS A 482 2.71 -2.79 34.16
N PRO A 483 2.97 -3.30 35.38
CA PRO A 483 3.19 -4.72 35.63
C PRO A 483 1.96 -5.62 35.32
N GLY A 484 0.75 -5.05 35.25
CA GLY A 484 -0.46 -5.75 34.86
C GLY A 484 -0.62 -5.97 33.34
N LEU A 485 0.15 -5.26 32.52
CA LEU A 485 0.09 -5.34 31.06
C LEU A 485 0.84 -6.58 30.56
N LYS A 486 0.10 -7.48 29.91
CA LYS A 486 0.67 -8.67 29.26
C LYS A 486 1.16 -8.37 27.86
N LEU A 487 2.23 -9.02 27.40
CA LEU A 487 2.72 -8.87 26.03
C LEU A 487 2.24 -10.02 25.15
N MET A 488 1.76 -9.68 23.96
CA MET A 488 1.39 -10.65 22.92
C MET A 488 2.29 -10.45 21.70
N GLY A 489 2.68 -11.55 21.06
CA GLY A 489 3.52 -11.49 19.87
C GLY A 489 3.73 -12.88 19.24
N PRO A 490 4.37 -12.96 18.06
CA PRO A 490 5.04 -11.88 17.35
C PRO A 490 4.16 -11.21 16.29
N ALA A 491 2.83 -11.36 16.34
CA ALA A 491 1.89 -10.74 15.41
C ALA A 491 2.19 -11.01 13.92
N ALA A 492 2.56 -12.26 13.59
CA ALA A 492 2.74 -12.65 12.20
C ALA A 492 1.39 -12.87 11.50
N ILE A 493 1.39 -12.93 10.17
CA ILE A 493 0.17 -13.04 9.35
C ILE A 493 0.26 -14.18 8.34
N ASP A 494 -0.90 -14.77 8.04
CA ASP A 494 -1.12 -15.90 7.13
C ASP A 494 -0.42 -17.19 7.58
N PHE A 495 -0.52 -18.27 6.78
CA PHE A 495 0.07 -19.57 7.10
C PHE A 495 1.58 -19.63 6.75
N GLU A 496 2.40 -18.90 7.51
CA GLU A 496 3.87 -18.84 7.36
C GLU A 496 4.63 -19.13 8.66
N TYR A 497 4.30 -20.25 9.29
CA TYR A 497 4.86 -20.65 10.59
C TYR A 497 6.38 -20.79 10.69
N PRO A 498 7.14 -21.13 9.63
CA PRO A 498 8.61 -21.02 9.68
C PRO A 498 9.10 -19.63 10.11
N SER A 499 8.40 -18.56 9.70
CA SER A 499 8.71 -17.19 10.13
C SER A 499 8.34 -16.93 11.60
N VAL A 500 7.25 -17.53 12.10
CA VAL A 500 6.82 -17.43 13.51
C VAL A 500 7.85 -18.10 14.42
N MET A 501 8.27 -19.31 14.07
CA MET A 501 9.29 -20.04 14.82
C MET A 501 10.59 -19.24 14.90
N ALA A 502 11.05 -18.71 13.77
CA ALA A 502 12.25 -17.87 13.75
C ALA A 502 12.09 -16.56 14.54
N ALA A 503 10.92 -15.93 14.52
CA ALA A 503 10.69 -14.73 15.31
C ALA A 503 10.77 -14.99 16.82
N LEU A 504 10.18 -16.09 17.31
CA LEU A 504 10.22 -16.47 18.72
C LEU A 504 11.61 -16.92 19.20
N ASP A 505 12.39 -17.52 18.31
CA ASP A 505 13.76 -17.99 18.57
C ASP A 505 14.79 -16.83 18.54
N ASN A 506 14.41 -15.66 18.01
CA ASN A 506 15.28 -14.49 17.87
C ASN A 506 14.83 -13.28 18.71
N LEU A 507 14.08 -13.52 19.79
CA LEU A 507 13.72 -12.46 20.73
C LEU A 507 14.95 -11.93 21.51
N PRO A 508 14.90 -10.69 22.02
CA PRO A 508 15.91 -10.20 22.95
C PRO A 508 16.08 -11.13 24.16
N ALA A 509 17.30 -11.20 24.69
CA ALA A 509 17.60 -12.06 25.83
C ALA A 509 16.72 -11.72 27.04
N GLY A 510 16.05 -12.72 27.60
CA GLY A 510 15.15 -12.58 28.75
C GLY A 510 13.74 -12.08 28.42
N MET A 511 13.47 -11.67 27.18
CA MET A 511 12.13 -11.28 26.77
C MET A 511 11.25 -12.51 26.50
N ARG A 512 9.98 -12.42 26.90
CA ARG A 512 8.98 -13.46 26.71
C ARG A 512 7.63 -12.83 26.37
N PHE A 513 6.88 -13.45 25.46
CA PHE A 513 5.47 -13.12 25.27
C PHE A 513 4.59 -13.96 26.19
N ASP A 514 3.54 -13.37 26.76
CA ASP A 514 2.52 -14.06 27.56
C ASP A 514 1.61 -14.92 26.69
N SER A 515 1.38 -14.52 25.44
CA SER A 515 0.56 -15.23 24.47
C SER A 515 1.16 -15.14 23.07
N LEU A 516 1.02 -16.23 22.30
CA LEU A 516 1.28 -16.21 20.88
C LEU A 516 0.14 -15.45 20.21
N SER A 517 0.44 -14.34 19.54
CA SER A 517 -0.52 -13.64 18.70
C SER A 517 -0.24 -13.84 17.21
N HIS A 518 -1.31 -14.00 16.43
CA HIS A 518 -1.23 -14.28 15.00
C HIS A 518 -2.47 -13.77 14.24
N HIS A 519 -2.26 -13.17 13.07
CA HIS A 519 -3.33 -12.82 12.13
C HIS A 519 -3.60 -14.02 11.22
N LEU A 520 -4.52 -14.89 11.64
CA LEU A 520 -4.68 -16.22 11.06
C LEU A 520 -5.85 -16.31 10.08
N TYR A 521 -5.59 -15.90 8.84
CA TYR A 521 -6.52 -16.05 7.73
C TYR A 521 -6.57 -17.49 7.17
N VAL A 522 -7.63 -17.78 6.42
CA VAL A 522 -7.82 -19.06 5.71
C VAL A 522 -7.14 -19.09 4.32
N ASP A 523 -6.34 -18.07 3.97
CA ASP A 523 -5.48 -17.97 2.78
C ASP A 523 -6.13 -18.35 1.44
N ARG A 524 -7.19 -17.62 1.07
CA ARG A 524 -7.85 -17.74 -0.24
C ARG A 524 -8.53 -19.09 -0.51
N ARG A 525 -9.04 -19.74 0.54
CA ARG A 525 -9.71 -21.05 0.46
C ARG A 525 -11.23 -21.01 0.63
N GLY A 526 -11.84 -19.83 0.78
CA GLY A 526 -13.26 -19.72 1.06
C GLY A 526 -13.53 -20.11 2.51
N ALA A 527 -14.25 -21.21 2.74
CA ALA A 527 -14.68 -21.66 4.06
C ALA A 527 -13.50 -22.09 4.97
N PRO A 528 -13.62 -21.99 6.31
CA PRO A 528 -12.54 -22.34 7.24
C PRO A 528 -12.16 -23.82 7.27
N GLU A 529 -13.05 -24.70 6.81
CA GLU A 529 -12.79 -26.14 6.69
C GLU A 529 -11.96 -26.49 5.44
N GLU A 530 -11.86 -25.59 4.48
CA GLU A 530 -11.12 -25.81 3.24
C GLU A 530 -9.60 -25.80 3.47
N LYS A 531 -8.90 -26.65 2.72
CA LYS A 531 -7.49 -26.95 2.99
C LYS A 531 -6.53 -26.16 2.11
N GLN A 532 -5.47 -25.65 2.73
CA GLN A 532 -4.26 -25.14 2.08
C GLN A 532 -3.09 -26.07 2.41
N GLY A 533 -2.54 -26.75 1.40
CA GLY A 533 -1.42 -27.67 1.61
C GLY A 533 -1.73 -28.81 2.58
N GLY A 534 -3.01 -29.20 2.70
CA GLY A 534 -3.48 -30.23 3.64
C GLY A 534 -4.00 -29.72 4.99
N PHE A 535 -3.88 -28.41 5.27
CA PHE A 535 -4.25 -27.79 6.55
C PHE A 535 -5.49 -26.89 6.38
N SER A 536 -6.57 -27.18 7.11
CA SER A 536 -7.71 -26.27 7.32
C SER A 536 -7.42 -25.32 8.49
N ALA A 537 -8.38 -24.48 8.88
CA ALA A 537 -8.25 -23.64 10.08
C ALA A 537 -7.88 -24.45 11.33
N LEU A 538 -8.48 -25.63 11.53
CA LEU A 538 -8.23 -26.48 12.70
C LEU A 538 -6.76 -26.88 12.82
N GLU A 539 -6.18 -27.45 11.74
CA GLU A 539 -4.79 -27.88 11.77
C GLU A 539 -3.82 -26.69 11.89
N LYS A 540 -4.20 -25.52 11.35
CA LYS A 540 -3.43 -24.29 11.55
C LYS A 540 -3.41 -23.86 13.02
N PHE A 541 -4.52 -23.92 13.75
CA PHE A 541 -4.53 -23.61 15.19
C PHE A 541 -3.66 -24.58 15.99
N ALA A 542 -3.73 -25.87 15.67
CA ALA A 542 -2.93 -26.90 16.33
C ALA A 542 -1.43 -26.64 16.17
N LEU A 543 -0.99 -26.30 14.95
CA LEU A 543 0.40 -25.96 14.69
C LEU A 543 0.83 -24.68 15.42
N ALA A 544 0.01 -23.61 15.41
CA ALA A 544 0.33 -22.38 16.13
C ALA A 544 0.50 -22.63 17.63
N ARG A 545 -0.43 -23.37 18.25
CA ARG A 545 -0.36 -23.72 19.67
C ARG A 545 0.85 -24.61 19.98
N ALA A 546 1.17 -25.57 19.12
CA ALA A 546 2.37 -26.39 19.25
C ALA A 546 3.66 -25.55 19.18
N ILE A 547 3.71 -24.53 18.32
CA ILE A 547 4.85 -23.60 18.23
C ILE A 547 4.97 -22.77 19.51
N ALA A 548 3.86 -22.27 20.06
CA ALA A 548 3.86 -21.54 21.33
C ALA A 548 4.45 -22.38 22.48
N ARG A 549 4.05 -23.67 22.56
CA ARG A 549 4.59 -24.62 23.56
C ARG A 549 6.05 -24.97 23.33
N TRP A 550 6.49 -25.04 22.07
CA TRP A 550 7.87 -25.38 21.71
C TRP A 550 8.85 -24.25 22.02
N SER A 551 8.50 -22.99 21.77
CA SER A 551 9.52 -21.92 21.70
C SER A 551 10.17 -21.59 23.05
N GLY A 552 9.54 -21.91 24.19
CA GLY A 552 9.99 -21.53 25.53
C GLY A 552 9.87 -20.02 25.83
N SER A 553 10.04 -19.17 24.82
CA SER A 553 9.92 -17.70 24.86
C SER A 553 8.47 -17.19 24.68
N CYS A 554 7.48 -18.08 24.78
CA CYS A 554 6.06 -17.75 24.71
C CYS A 554 5.28 -18.49 25.81
N GLY A 555 4.15 -17.93 26.25
CA GLY A 555 3.20 -18.62 27.10
C GLY A 555 2.44 -19.71 26.34
N ASP A 556 1.88 -20.67 27.08
CA ASP A 556 0.91 -21.61 26.52
C ASP A 556 -0.44 -20.90 26.35
N SER A 557 -0.48 -19.96 25.42
CA SER A 557 -1.69 -19.22 25.05
C SER A 557 -1.64 -18.82 23.57
N LEU A 558 -2.77 -18.93 22.88
CA LEU A 558 -2.90 -18.55 21.47
C LEU A 558 -4.05 -17.56 21.30
N VAL A 559 -3.73 -16.37 20.80
CA VAL A 559 -4.68 -15.32 20.44
C VAL A 559 -4.65 -15.13 18.93
N VAL A 560 -5.79 -15.34 18.28
CA VAL A 560 -5.97 -14.86 16.90
C VAL A 560 -6.33 -13.39 16.99
N SER A 561 -5.38 -12.50 16.79
CA SER A 561 -5.55 -11.05 16.94
C SER A 561 -6.18 -10.38 15.72
N GLU A 562 -6.22 -11.06 14.58
CA GLU A 562 -6.89 -10.57 13.37
C GLU A 562 -7.32 -11.73 12.46
N VAL A 563 -8.58 -11.69 12.04
CA VAL A 563 -9.14 -12.54 10.97
C VAL A 563 -10.41 -11.91 10.42
N ASN A 564 -10.64 -12.05 9.11
CA ASN A 564 -11.89 -11.76 8.40
C ASN A 564 -11.87 -12.36 6.99
N TRP A 565 -12.85 -11.98 6.17
CA TRP A 565 -12.77 -12.10 4.72
C TRP A 565 -12.95 -10.74 4.05
N PRO A 566 -12.22 -10.49 2.95
CA PRO A 566 -12.57 -9.42 2.01
C PRO A 566 -13.96 -9.63 1.42
N ILE A 567 -14.71 -8.55 1.23
CA ILE A 567 -16.04 -8.56 0.64
C ILE A 567 -15.96 -8.31 -0.86
N LYS A 568 -16.67 -9.15 -1.63
CA LYS A 568 -16.74 -9.06 -3.09
C LYS A 568 -17.37 -7.73 -3.53
N GLY A 569 -16.82 -7.13 -4.58
CA GLY A 569 -17.38 -5.91 -5.19
C GLY A 569 -17.07 -4.62 -4.44
N THR A 570 -16.12 -4.62 -3.51
CA THR A 570 -15.74 -3.42 -2.73
C THR A 570 -14.60 -2.60 -3.35
N GLY A 571 -14.13 -2.98 -4.55
CA GLY A 571 -13.13 -2.23 -5.31
C GLY A 571 -11.89 -1.93 -4.47
N VAL A 572 -11.36 -0.71 -4.56
CA VAL A 572 -10.14 -0.25 -3.84
C VAL A 572 -10.18 -0.30 -2.30
N TYR A 573 -11.34 -0.58 -1.70
CA TYR A 573 -11.49 -0.72 -0.24
C TYR A 573 -11.16 -2.14 0.24
N SER A 574 -11.13 -3.13 -0.65
CA SER A 574 -10.66 -4.48 -0.30
C SER A 574 -9.12 -4.50 -0.17
N PRO A 575 -8.58 -5.20 0.84
CA PRO A 575 -7.13 -5.30 1.06
C PRO A 575 -6.40 -6.07 -0.06
N VAL A 576 -7.14 -6.74 -0.94
CA VAL A 576 -6.60 -7.54 -2.05
C VAL A 576 -6.43 -6.72 -3.32
N THR A 577 -7.24 -5.68 -3.47
CA THR A 577 -7.42 -4.86 -4.68
C THR A 577 -6.91 -3.44 -4.48
N SER A 578 -6.70 -3.03 -3.24
CA SER A 578 -5.95 -1.83 -2.92
C SER A 578 -4.53 -1.88 -3.52
N PRO A 579 -4.00 -0.73 -4.01
CA PRO A 579 -4.64 0.59 -4.01
C PRO A 579 -5.42 0.94 -5.27
N TYR A 580 -5.41 0.04 -6.25
CA TYR A 580 -5.90 0.26 -7.60
C TYR A 580 -6.55 -1.01 -8.16
N GLU A 581 -7.75 -0.85 -8.69
CA GLU A 581 -8.50 -1.91 -9.36
C GLU A 581 -7.92 -2.16 -10.75
N SER A 582 -7.01 -3.14 -10.83
CA SER A 582 -6.43 -3.55 -12.11
C SER A 582 -7.51 -3.98 -13.12
N PRO A 583 -7.43 -3.52 -14.38
CA PRO A 583 -8.37 -3.92 -15.43
C PRO A 583 -8.18 -5.39 -15.82
N GLY A 584 -9.25 -6.00 -16.32
CA GLY A 584 -9.26 -7.39 -16.77
C GLY A 584 -9.65 -8.42 -15.69
N PRO A 585 -9.65 -9.72 -16.03
CA PRO A 585 -10.11 -10.77 -15.13
C PRO A 585 -9.15 -10.95 -13.94
N ARG A 586 -9.72 -11.13 -12.75
CA ARG A 586 -8.97 -11.55 -11.56
C ARG A 586 -9.02 -13.05 -11.38
N TYR A 587 -7.89 -13.61 -10.98
CA TYR A 587 -7.76 -15.02 -10.62
C TYR A 587 -7.42 -15.13 -9.14
N ASN A 588 -7.97 -16.14 -8.46
CA ASN A 588 -7.73 -16.40 -7.04
C ASN A 588 -8.11 -15.22 -6.11
N ASP A 589 -9.21 -14.54 -6.42
CA ASP A 589 -9.81 -13.52 -5.55
C ASP A 589 -10.40 -14.21 -4.31
N PRO A 590 -9.89 -13.91 -3.09
CA PRO A 590 -10.41 -14.51 -1.86
C PRO A 590 -11.68 -13.83 -1.36
N SER A 591 -12.19 -12.83 -2.07
CA SER A 591 -13.36 -12.07 -1.64
C SER A 591 -14.63 -12.92 -1.71
N VAL A 592 -15.44 -12.85 -0.66
CA VAL A 592 -16.66 -13.65 -0.50
C VAL A 592 -17.91 -12.76 -0.51
N SER A 593 -19.09 -13.39 -0.65
CA SER A 593 -20.36 -12.67 -0.47
C SER A 593 -20.57 -12.28 1.00
N GLU A 594 -21.47 -11.33 1.28
CA GLU A 594 -21.78 -10.96 2.67
C GLU A 594 -22.40 -12.12 3.47
N ASP A 595 -23.15 -12.99 2.80
CA ASP A 595 -23.74 -14.19 3.41
C ASP A 595 -22.68 -15.24 3.72
N ASP A 596 -21.78 -15.54 2.77
CA ASP A 596 -20.65 -16.45 2.99
C ASP A 596 -19.74 -15.92 4.11
N TYR A 597 -19.49 -14.60 4.15
CA TYR A 597 -18.72 -13.98 5.22
C TYR A 597 -19.33 -14.24 6.59
N ALA A 598 -20.64 -14.05 6.72
CA ALA A 598 -21.35 -14.26 7.98
C ALA A 598 -21.33 -15.73 8.43
N ASP A 599 -21.57 -16.65 7.49
CA ASP A 599 -21.53 -18.09 7.75
C ASP A 599 -20.12 -18.53 8.14
N TYR A 600 -19.10 -18.14 7.37
CA TYR A 600 -17.71 -18.53 7.61
C TYR A 600 -17.16 -17.96 8.92
N MET A 601 -17.60 -16.77 9.33
CA MET A 601 -17.23 -16.20 10.62
C MET A 601 -17.67 -17.09 11.78
N LEU A 602 -18.95 -17.48 11.83
CA LEU A 602 -19.44 -18.30 12.93
C LEU A 602 -18.76 -19.68 12.95
N ARG A 603 -18.58 -20.30 11.77
CA ARG A 603 -17.85 -21.57 11.65
C ARG A 603 -16.41 -21.47 12.12
N TYR A 604 -15.70 -20.39 11.75
CA TYR A 604 -14.33 -20.15 12.20
C TYR A 604 -14.27 -20.01 13.71
N LEU A 605 -15.16 -19.22 14.31
CA LEU A 605 -15.21 -19.03 15.77
C LEU A 605 -15.47 -20.35 16.51
N LEU A 606 -16.40 -21.16 16.01
CA LEU A 606 -16.69 -22.50 16.56
C LEU A 606 -15.46 -23.42 16.46
N ILE A 607 -14.83 -23.53 15.28
CA ILE A 607 -13.65 -24.39 15.10
C ILE A 607 -12.50 -23.91 15.99
N ALA A 608 -12.22 -22.60 16.01
CA ALA A 608 -11.13 -22.01 16.78
C ALA A 608 -11.30 -22.26 18.27
N LEU A 609 -12.42 -21.81 18.84
CA LEU A 609 -12.61 -21.80 20.29
C LEU A 609 -12.94 -23.19 20.84
N CYS A 610 -13.85 -23.92 20.20
CA CYS A 610 -14.26 -25.24 20.68
C CYS A 610 -13.17 -26.30 20.48
N SER A 611 -12.16 -26.06 19.63
CA SER A 611 -11.00 -26.96 19.54
C SER A 611 -10.23 -27.04 20.86
N GLY A 612 -10.32 -26.01 21.71
CA GLY A 612 -9.53 -25.85 22.93
C GLY A 612 -8.11 -25.34 22.68
N MET A 613 -7.77 -24.96 21.44
CA MET A 613 -6.42 -24.52 21.06
C MET A 613 -6.26 -23.00 21.05
N VAL A 614 -7.34 -22.27 20.72
CA VAL A 614 -7.36 -20.81 20.65
C VAL A 614 -8.04 -20.25 21.90
N ASP A 615 -7.35 -19.36 22.59
CA ASP A 615 -7.86 -18.73 23.81
C ASP A 615 -8.80 -17.58 23.50
N ARG A 616 -8.50 -16.81 22.46
CA ARG A 616 -9.31 -15.69 22.02
C ARG A 616 -9.19 -15.44 20.53
N VAL A 617 -10.28 -15.03 19.91
CA VAL A 617 -10.31 -14.50 18.53
C VAL A 617 -10.78 -13.04 18.59
N PHE A 618 -10.04 -12.14 17.98
CA PHE A 618 -10.47 -10.78 17.68
C PHE A 618 -10.90 -10.69 16.21
N TRP A 619 -12.18 -10.37 16.00
CA TRP A 619 -12.70 -10.16 14.66
C TRP A 619 -12.22 -8.81 14.12
N TRP A 620 -11.55 -8.82 12.97
CA TRP A 620 -11.03 -7.60 12.34
C TRP A 620 -11.96 -7.16 11.21
N ARG A 621 -12.66 -6.05 11.26
CA ARG A 621 -12.90 -5.15 12.39
C ARG A 621 -14.38 -4.74 12.36
N LEU A 622 -14.83 -3.99 13.36
CA LEU A 622 -16.23 -3.61 13.49
C LEU A 622 -16.74 -2.84 12.25
N VAL A 623 -16.04 -1.78 11.85
CA VAL A 623 -16.44 -0.92 10.73
C VAL A 623 -15.36 -0.86 9.66
N ALA A 624 -15.69 -1.32 8.45
CA ALA A 624 -14.88 -1.14 7.25
C ALA A 624 -15.67 -1.54 6.00
N ARG A 625 -15.67 -0.69 4.97
CA ARG A 625 -16.31 -0.98 3.68
C ARG A 625 -15.87 -2.30 3.05
N GLY A 626 -14.58 -2.61 3.08
CA GLY A 626 -14.01 -3.74 2.34
C GLY A 626 -14.09 -5.11 3.02
N TYR A 627 -14.30 -5.16 4.34
CA TYR A 627 -14.11 -6.37 5.14
C TYR A 627 -14.70 -6.29 6.58
N GLY A 628 -15.30 -5.16 6.96
CA GLY A 628 -15.85 -4.97 8.30
C GLY A 628 -17.18 -5.69 8.52
N LEU A 629 -17.64 -5.72 9.77
CA LEU A 629 -18.98 -6.20 10.12
C LEU A 629 -20.07 -5.19 9.72
N VAL A 630 -19.71 -3.92 9.61
CA VAL A 630 -20.57 -2.82 9.20
C VAL A 630 -19.97 -2.11 8.00
N ASP A 631 -20.83 -1.75 7.06
CA ASP A 631 -20.52 -1.01 5.84
C ASP A 631 -20.71 0.50 6.08
N ASP A 632 -19.62 1.26 5.91
CA ASP A 632 -19.57 2.71 6.10
C ASP A 632 -19.60 3.50 4.78
N ALA A 633 -19.96 2.87 3.66
CA ALA A 633 -19.99 3.52 2.35
C ALA A 633 -20.91 4.75 2.26
N ASP A 634 -22.03 4.76 3.01
CA ASP A 634 -22.89 5.92 3.19
C ASP A 634 -22.57 6.60 4.53
N ALA A 635 -21.91 7.76 4.46
CA ALA A 635 -21.52 8.53 5.63
C ALA A 635 -22.72 9.06 6.46
N ALA A 636 -23.94 9.05 5.93
CA ALA A 636 -25.14 9.39 6.70
C ALA A 636 -25.80 8.15 7.33
N ARG A 637 -25.62 6.97 6.74
CA ARG A 637 -26.34 5.74 7.13
C ARG A 637 -25.44 4.51 6.99
N TRP A 638 -24.72 4.18 8.06
CA TRP A 638 -23.97 2.93 8.14
C TRP A 638 -24.91 1.73 8.12
N ARG A 639 -24.54 0.68 7.40
CA ARG A 639 -25.35 -0.53 7.21
C ARG A 639 -24.72 -1.73 7.88
N GLU A 640 -25.44 -2.30 8.82
CA GLU A 640 -25.10 -3.58 9.44
C GLU A 640 -25.15 -4.70 8.39
N ARG A 641 -24.06 -5.45 8.25
CA ARG A 641 -24.02 -6.62 7.36
C ARG A 641 -24.64 -7.83 8.08
N PRO A 642 -25.05 -8.89 7.35
CA PRO A 642 -25.50 -10.14 7.95
C PRO A 642 -24.56 -10.68 9.04
N ALA A 643 -23.25 -10.53 8.85
CA ALA A 643 -22.24 -10.91 9.82
C ALA A 643 -22.43 -10.20 11.17
N TYR A 644 -22.64 -8.88 11.21
CA TYR A 644 -22.86 -8.17 12.47
C TYR A 644 -24.06 -8.73 13.25
N LEU A 645 -25.18 -8.93 12.56
CA LEU A 645 -26.41 -9.46 13.15
C LEU A 645 -26.22 -10.88 13.69
N MET A 646 -25.56 -11.73 12.92
CA MET A 646 -25.26 -13.11 13.31
C MET A 646 -24.26 -13.18 14.46
N LEU A 647 -23.26 -12.31 14.50
CA LEU A 647 -22.31 -12.22 15.62
C LEU A 647 -23.02 -11.80 16.90
N LYS A 648 -23.90 -10.79 16.83
CA LYS A 648 -24.71 -10.35 17.96
C LYS A 648 -25.52 -11.51 18.54
N MET A 649 -26.28 -12.22 17.69
CA MET A 649 -27.05 -13.39 18.13
C MET A 649 -26.17 -14.51 18.66
N PHE A 650 -25.01 -14.74 18.04
CA PHE A 650 -24.07 -15.75 18.50
C PHE A 650 -23.62 -15.44 19.92
N LEU A 651 -23.12 -14.22 20.17
CA LEU A 651 -22.67 -13.75 21.48
C LEU A 651 -23.77 -13.88 22.55
N GLU A 652 -25.00 -13.48 22.24
CA GLU A 652 -26.15 -13.61 23.15
C GLU A 652 -26.43 -15.07 23.55
N ASN A 653 -26.28 -16.01 22.61
CA ASN A 653 -26.55 -17.43 22.85
C ASN A 653 -25.39 -18.17 23.55
N ILE A 654 -24.13 -17.78 23.32
CA ILE A 654 -22.98 -18.58 23.75
C ILE A 654 -22.19 -17.99 24.93
N ARG A 655 -22.29 -16.68 25.23
CA ARG A 655 -21.40 -16.00 26.19
C ARG A 655 -21.37 -16.71 27.56
N ASP A 656 -22.53 -17.14 28.03
CA ASP A 656 -22.72 -17.82 29.32
C ASP A 656 -22.75 -19.36 29.18
N CYS A 657 -22.22 -19.88 28.08
CA CYS A 657 -22.12 -21.31 27.83
C CYS A 657 -20.71 -21.86 28.07
N VAL A 658 -20.65 -23.15 28.38
CA VAL A 658 -19.44 -23.97 28.35
C VAL A 658 -19.59 -24.94 27.19
N PHE A 659 -18.70 -24.88 26.21
CA PHE A 659 -18.58 -25.93 25.20
C PHE A 659 -18.22 -27.24 25.92
N GLU A 660 -18.94 -28.32 25.65
CA GLU A 660 -18.71 -29.62 26.28
C GLU A 660 -17.93 -30.54 25.35
N ARG A 661 -18.45 -30.74 24.14
CA ARG A 661 -17.91 -31.70 23.16
C ARG A 661 -18.46 -31.48 21.76
N LYS A 662 -17.75 -32.04 20.78
CA LYS A 662 -18.25 -32.25 19.41
C LYS A 662 -18.76 -33.70 19.29
N PRO A 663 -20.08 -33.95 19.20
CA PRO A 663 -20.62 -35.30 19.07
C PRO A 663 -20.20 -35.94 17.74
N ALA A 664 -20.16 -37.27 17.71
CA ALA A 664 -19.96 -38.00 16.47
C ALA A 664 -21.15 -37.74 15.53
N SER A 665 -20.86 -37.25 14.33
CA SER A 665 -21.84 -36.86 13.33
C SER A 665 -21.50 -37.51 11.98
N ARG A 666 -22.48 -37.51 11.06
CA ARG A 666 -22.25 -37.96 9.68
C ARG A 666 -21.21 -37.04 9.00
N PRO A 667 -20.33 -37.56 8.12
CA PRO A 667 -19.39 -36.72 7.40
C PRO A 667 -20.08 -35.57 6.67
N GLY A 668 -19.62 -34.34 6.91
CA GLY A 668 -20.25 -33.13 6.39
C GLY A 668 -21.19 -32.43 7.36
N VAL A 669 -21.52 -33.03 8.51
CA VAL A 669 -22.30 -32.39 9.58
C VAL A 669 -21.39 -31.99 10.72
N GLU A 670 -21.42 -30.72 11.08
CA GLU A 670 -20.63 -30.12 12.14
C GLU A 670 -21.55 -29.69 13.27
N ALA A 671 -21.41 -30.30 14.45
CA ALA A 671 -22.27 -30.05 15.61
C ALA A 671 -21.41 -29.75 16.85
N PHE A 672 -21.78 -28.73 17.62
CA PHE A 672 -21.05 -28.29 18.80
C PHE A 672 -22.02 -28.22 19.98
N MET A 673 -21.76 -29.01 21.02
CA MET A 673 -22.62 -29.10 22.21
C MET A 673 -22.13 -28.14 23.28
N PHE A 674 -23.07 -27.40 23.84
CA PHE A 674 -22.85 -26.40 24.87
C PHE A 674 -23.83 -26.62 26.03
N ASN A 675 -23.37 -26.35 27.24
CA ASN A 675 -24.22 -26.22 28.41
C ASN A 675 -24.22 -24.77 28.85
N HIS A 676 -25.40 -24.16 28.86
CA HIS A 676 -25.61 -22.85 29.47
C HIS A 676 -25.40 -22.96 30.99
N ARG A 677 -24.86 -21.92 31.64
CA ARG A 677 -24.67 -21.89 33.11
C ARG A 677 -25.93 -22.15 33.92
N SER A 678 -27.12 -21.98 33.32
CA SER A 678 -28.42 -22.33 33.91
C SER A 678 -28.81 -23.81 33.77
N GLY A 679 -27.96 -24.67 33.20
CA GLY A 679 -28.24 -26.10 32.97
C GLY A 679 -28.98 -26.43 31.67
N ARG A 680 -29.27 -25.45 30.80
CA ARG A 680 -29.92 -25.69 29.50
C ARG A 680 -28.91 -26.14 28.45
N GLN A 681 -29.30 -27.12 27.63
CA GLN A 681 -28.48 -27.58 26.51
C GLN A 681 -28.66 -26.69 25.28
N LEU A 682 -27.56 -26.47 24.57
CA LEU A 682 -27.51 -25.76 23.29
C LEU A 682 -26.65 -26.57 22.31
N CYS A 683 -27.12 -26.75 21.09
CA CYS A 683 -26.31 -27.25 19.98
C CYS A 683 -26.24 -26.20 18.88
N VAL A 684 -25.03 -25.91 18.40
CA VAL A 684 -24.81 -25.16 17.17
C VAL A 684 -24.42 -26.14 16.08
N ILE A 685 -25.18 -26.19 15.00
CA ILE A 685 -25.03 -27.23 13.97
C ILE A 685 -25.18 -26.67 12.55
N TYR A 686 -24.38 -27.19 11.62
CA TYR A 686 -24.40 -26.83 10.20
C TYR A 686 -23.89 -27.97 9.31
N SER A 687 -24.05 -27.80 8.01
CA SER A 687 -23.50 -28.67 6.98
C SER A 687 -22.31 -28.02 6.25
N THR A 688 -21.26 -28.79 5.99
CA THR A 688 -20.15 -28.39 5.12
C THR A 688 -20.29 -28.94 3.69
N ARG A 689 -21.33 -29.75 3.40
CA ARG A 689 -21.50 -30.45 2.12
C ARG A 689 -22.88 -30.24 1.52
N GLY A 690 -23.20 -28.98 1.19
CA GLY A 690 -24.52 -28.61 0.67
C GLY A 690 -25.63 -28.93 1.66
N ASP A 691 -26.86 -29.05 1.18
CA ASP A 691 -28.00 -29.29 2.06
C ASP A 691 -28.02 -30.73 2.56
N MET A 692 -28.17 -30.91 3.88
CA MET A 692 -28.18 -32.22 4.52
C MET A 692 -29.29 -32.34 5.55
N THR A 693 -30.08 -33.41 5.49
CA THR A 693 -31.12 -33.69 6.48
C THR A 693 -30.56 -34.49 7.65
N VAL A 694 -30.80 -34.01 8.87
CA VAL A 694 -30.37 -34.64 10.12
C VAL A 694 -31.51 -34.77 11.12
N GLU A 695 -31.39 -35.74 12.02
CA GLU A 695 -32.19 -35.80 13.24
C GLU A 695 -31.52 -34.93 14.32
N PRO A 696 -32.28 -34.14 15.11
CA PRO A 696 -31.71 -33.37 16.21
C PRO A 696 -30.95 -34.26 17.21
N PRO A 697 -29.82 -33.79 17.77
CA PRO A 697 -29.00 -34.58 18.70
C PRO A 697 -29.67 -34.80 20.06
N PHE A 698 -30.74 -34.08 20.37
CA PHE A 698 -31.58 -34.20 21.57
C PHE A 698 -32.98 -33.65 21.29
N ALA A 699 -33.92 -33.90 22.22
CA ALA A 699 -35.27 -33.34 22.14
C ALA A 699 -35.22 -31.81 22.26
N CYS A 700 -35.50 -31.11 21.16
CA CYS A 700 -35.40 -29.66 21.10
C CYS A 700 -36.68 -29.00 21.59
N SER A 701 -36.56 -28.08 22.55
CA SER A 701 -37.63 -27.18 22.98
C SER A 701 -37.83 -26.02 21.99
N ARG A 702 -36.75 -25.60 21.31
CA ARG A 702 -36.76 -24.50 20.34
C ARG A 702 -35.61 -24.64 19.34
N VAL A 703 -35.83 -24.24 18.10
CA VAL A 703 -34.78 -24.11 17.07
C VAL A 703 -34.84 -22.71 16.48
N THR A 704 -33.69 -22.08 16.26
CA THR A 704 -33.60 -20.78 15.57
C THR A 704 -32.50 -20.78 14.51
N ASP A 705 -32.66 -19.97 13.47
CA ASP A 705 -31.58 -19.68 12.52
C ASP A 705 -30.49 -18.79 13.15
N ALA A 706 -29.43 -18.49 12.38
CA ALA A 706 -28.34 -17.64 12.82
C ALA A 706 -28.75 -16.20 13.19
N PHE A 707 -29.91 -15.73 12.70
CA PHE A 707 -30.47 -14.41 12.99
C PHE A 707 -31.46 -14.43 14.16
N GLY A 708 -31.64 -15.59 14.82
CA GLY A 708 -32.57 -15.75 15.94
C GLY A 708 -34.03 -15.96 15.52
N ARG A 709 -34.32 -16.15 14.23
CA ARG A 709 -35.70 -16.41 13.75
C ARG A 709 -36.05 -17.86 14.02
N ALA A 710 -37.28 -18.10 14.47
CA ALA A 710 -37.75 -19.45 14.79
C ALA A 710 -37.76 -20.36 13.56
N VAL A 711 -37.22 -21.57 13.72
CA VAL A 711 -37.31 -22.67 12.75
C VAL A 711 -38.25 -23.72 13.36
N PRO A 712 -39.23 -24.26 12.61
CA PRO A 712 -40.14 -25.27 13.13
C PRO A 712 -39.40 -26.47 13.71
N VAL A 713 -39.75 -26.86 14.94
CA VAL A 713 -39.21 -28.07 15.56
C VAL A 713 -39.79 -29.27 14.80
N SER A 714 -38.92 -30.10 14.24
CA SER A 714 -39.27 -31.24 13.40
C SER A 714 -38.39 -32.44 13.76
N PRO A 715 -38.88 -33.69 13.61
CA PRO A 715 -38.05 -34.89 13.74
C PRO A 715 -36.84 -34.89 12.80
N SER A 716 -36.93 -34.16 11.69
CA SER A 716 -35.85 -33.98 10.72
C SER A 716 -35.69 -32.51 10.34
N LEU A 717 -34.45 -32.05 10.25
CA LEU A 717 -34.09 -30.67 9.91
C LEU A 717 -33.09 -30.64 8.76
N THR A 718 -33.30 -29.74 7.80
CA THR A 718 -32.36 -29.49 6.70
C THR A 718 -31.31 -28.48 7.15
N LEU A 719 -30.08 -28.95 7.26
CA LEU A 719 -28.90 -28.13 7.50
C LEU A 719 -28.39 -27.58 6.17
N THR A 720 -27.95 -26.33 6.21
CA THR A 720 -27.20 -25.69 5.13
C THR A 720 -25.81 -25.33 5.64
N GLY A 721 -25.04 -24.55 4.87
CA GLY A 721 -23.85 -23.90 5.37
C GLY A 721 -24.07 -22.99 6.58
N ARG A 722 -25.26 -22.42 6.74
CA ARG A 722 -25.53 -21.47 7.81
C ARG A 722 -25.73 -22.20 9.15
N PRO A 723 -25.01 -21.83 10.22
CA PRO A 723 -25.27 -22.38 11.55
C PRO A 723 -26.69 -22.10 12.05
N ILE A 724 -27.27 -23.10 12.70
CA ILE A 724 -28.54 -22.97 13.44
C ILE A 724 -28.34 -23.33 14.91
N TYR A 725 -29.21 -22.81 15.77
CA TYR A 725 -29.21 -23.06 17.20
C TYR A 725 -30.36 -23.99 17.58
N MET A 726 -30.05 -25.07 18.29
CA MET A 726 -31.03 -25.99 18.86
C MET A 726 -30.95 -25.90 20.38
N PHE A 727 -32.08 -25.65 21.04
CA PHE A 727 -32.17 -25.51 22.49
C PHE A 727 -32.90 -26.71 23.08
N GLY A 728 -32.34 -27.30 24.14
CA GLY A 728 -32.91 -28.43 24.88
C GLY A 728 -33.94 -28.05 25.92
#